data_AF-A0AAV7DU49-F1
#
_entry.id   AF-A0AAV7DU49-F1
#
_cell.length_a   1.000
_cell.length_b   1.000
_cell.length_c   1.000
_cell.angle_alpha   90.00
_cell.angle_beta   90.00
_cell.angle_gamma   90.00
#
_symmetry.space_group_name_H-M   'P 1'
#
loop_
_entity.id
_entity.type
_entity.pdbx_description
1 polymer ?
#
loop_
_entity_poly.entity_id
_entity_poly.type
_entity_poly.pdbx_seq_one_letter_code
_entity_poly.pdbx_strand_id
1 'polypeptide(L)'
;MASSILSSIFGSGTAEPAAKITSIFIYPIKSCRGISVPQACITSTGFQWDRQWLVINSKGRAYTQRVEPKLALVNVDLPMEALTEGWVPTNDSYLVLMAPRMDPLKIPLGNTCEKIDGVSCWEWSGSALDEGAEAAEWFSTYLGKPSRLVRFNAVSENRAVDPNYAQGYKTMFSDEYPFMMISQGSLDAINELLSEPLPINRFRPNILVDGCEPFSEDLWTVMRINNLTFHGVKLCSRCKVPTINQENGIAGPEPTETLMKFRSDKALRPSKKQGGKVYFGQNLVCKESLSSSGKREGRQRESTDVGAYIVETAVNSPSSTVKWKAEIKKLLTKVELPVSSYDTAWVAMVPSPNSSQLPCFPQCLNWLMENQLPDGSWVPHCHTRLIKDAASSTLACVLALKKWNYGEFHVEKGLRFLESNIGSFMDEKKHSPLGFDIIFPGLVEYAKDFGLILPLSPAAEDALFLMRDMELKRSKSQGREAYLSYVSEGLRTLQDWEAIMKYQRKNGYLFNSPSTTAAALIHINDAKAMAYLHSVLDISGSAVPTTHPVENEIKSVLDRAYRCWLEGDEEIHLDAATCAKAFRLLRWNGYEVSSGHLCDISTVLELYEASQIMIFPNELTLEKLNSWSSHFLKEELSKDEQHLKNLQNKTIQEVDSVLKFPYYANLQRLESRRYIEMSSLDDFRVLKTVYRLQSSRMRDVLSLAIEDFNFCQSIHHQELKYLEQYINIYPTYKKIVPVNQSLL
;
A
#
# COMPACT_ATOMS: atom_id res chain seq x y z
N MET A 1 -31.21 18.50 -10.35
CA MET A 1 -30.64 19.63 -11.12
C MET A 1 -29.41 20.29 -10.47
N ALA A 2 -29.05 20.01 -9.21
CA ALA A 2 -27.81 20.53 -8.60
C ALA A 2 -26.56 19.63 -8.80
N SER A 3 -26.72 18.41 -9.32
CA SER A 3 -25.61 17.47 -9.56
C SER A 3 -24.94 17.66 -10.94
N SER A 4 -25.60 18.31 -11.91
CA SER A 4 -25.06 18.46 -13.28
C SER A 4 -24.23 19.72 -13.52
N ILE A 5 -24.02 20.56 -12.49
CA ILE A 5 -23.26 21.81 -12.60
C ILE A 5 -21.82 21.66 -12.08
N LEU A 6 -21.53 20.61 -11.29
CA LEU A 6 -20.17 20.32 -10.80
C LEU A 6 -19.31 19.52 -11.80
N SER A 7 -19.91 18.86 -12.78
CA SER A 7 -19.19 18.06 -13.79
C SER A 7 -18.56 18.89 -14.91
N SER A 8 -18.90 20.18 -15.05
CA SER A 8 -18.38 21.05 -16.10
C SER A 8 -17.14 21.87 -15.68
N ILE A 9 -16.72 21.80 -14.41
CA ILE A 9 -15.60 22.57 -13.87
C ILE A 9 -14.31 21.72 -13.76
N PHE A 10 -14.41 20.38 -13.77
CA PHE A 10 -13.25 19.48 -13.74
C PHE A 10 -13.08 18.78 -15.09
N GLY A 11 -12.09 19.22 -15.86
CA GLY A 11 -11.68 18.59 -17.12
C GLY A 11 -11.25 17.13 -16.95
N SER A 12 -11.68 16.31 -17.91
CA SER A 12 -11.32 14.91 -18.18
C SER A 12 -11.26 13.96 -16.97
N GLY A 13 -12.41 13.70 -16.34
CA GLY A 13 -12.58 12.56 -15.45
C GLY A 13 -12.54 11.25 -16.23
N THR A 14 -11.58 10.38 -15.92
CA THR A 14 -11.68 8.95 -16.23
C THR A 14 -12.94 8.40 -15.56
N ALA A 15 -13.90 7.91 -16.33
CA ALA A 15 -15.11 7.29 -15.80
C ALA A 15 -14.75 6.16 -14.83
N GLU A 16 -15.47 6.06 -13.70
CA GLU A 16 -15.32 4.94 -12.77
C GLU A 16 -15.56 3.60 -13.50
N PRO A 17 -14.74 2.56 -13.23
CA PRO A 17 -14.88 1.28 -13.90
C PRO A 17 -16.16 0.56 -13.46
N ALA A 18 -16.93 0.06 -14.43
CA ALA A 18 -18.21 -0.63 -14.17
C ALA A 18 -18.08 -2.01 -13.51
N ALA A 19 -16.88 -2.62 -13.56
CA ALA A 19 -16.55 -3.90 -12.93
C ALA A 19 -15.02 -4.07 -12.85
N LYS A 20 -14.54 -4.98 -11.99
CA LYS A 20 -13.12 -5.30 -11.75
C LYS A 20 -12.82 -6.75 -12.12
N ILE A 21 -11.71 -7.02 -12.82
CA ILE A 21 -11.26 -8.41 -13.10
C ILE A 21 -10.66 -9.02 -11.84
N THR A 22 -11.25 -10.12 -11.35
CA THR A 22 -10.78 -10.83 -10.15
C THR A 22 -9.93 -12.05 -10.47
N SER A 23 -10.15 -12.70 -11.60
CA SER A 23 -9.34 -13.87 -12.01
C SER A 23 -9.32 -14.04 -13.53
N ILE A 24 -8.19 -14.55 -14.03
CA ILE A 24 -8.03 -14.97 -15.42
C ILE A 24 -7.69 -16.44 -15.41
N PHE A 25 -8.32 -17.21 -16.30
CA PHE A 25 -8.08 -18.63 -16.43
C PHE A 25 -7.74 -18.99 -17.86
N ILE A 26 -6.77 -19.88 -18.01
CA ILE A 26 -6.49 -20.58 -19.26
C ILE A 26 -6.66 -22.08 -19.09
N TYR A 27 -7.08 -22.76 -20.13
CA TYR A 27 -7.36 -24.19 -20.17
C TYR A 27 -6.54 -24.82 -21.30
N PRO A 28 -5.25 -25.12 -21.08
CA PRO A 28 -4.37 -25.48 -22.19
C PRO A 28 -4.86 -26.68 -22.99
N ILE A 29 -5.24 -27.75 -22.28
CA ILE A 29 -5.88 -28.91 -22.89
C ILE A 29 -7.39 -28.79 -22.73
N LYS A 30 -8.12 -28.86 -23.86
CA LYS A 30 -9.58 -28.95 -23.85
C LYS A 30 -10.01 -30.08 -22.93
N SER A 31 -10.94 -29.78 -22.01
CA SER A 31 -11.49 -30.74 -21.05
C SER A 31 -10.59 -31.14 -19.87
N CYS A 32 -9.33 -30.68 -19.79
CA CYS A 32 -8.51 -30.85 -18.58
C CYS A 32 -8.68 -29.66 -17.62
N ARG A 33 -8.05 -29.69 -16.44
CA ARG A 33 -8.14 -28.55 -15.51
C ARG A 33 -7.56 -27.28 -16.12
N GLY A 34 -8.13 -26.15 -15.68
CA GLY A 34 -7.58 -24.83 -16.00
C GLY A 34 -6.56 -24.40 -14.97
N ILE A 35 -5.73 -23.44 -15.35
CA ILE A 35 -4.81 -22.75 -14.45
C ILE A 35 -5.24 -21.29 -14.31
N SER A 36 -5.17 -20.78 -13.09
CA SER A 36 -5.39 -19.36 -12.80
C SER A 36 -4.08 -18.62 -13.04
N VAL A 37 -4.15 -17.51 -13.77
CA VAL A 37 -2.98 -16.74 -14.19
C VAL A 37 -3.15 -15.26 -13.80
N PRO A 38 -2.08 -14.56 -13.42
CA PRO A 38 -2.17 -13.15 -13.06
C PRO A 38 -2.42 -12.25 -14.27
N GLN A 39 -1.96 -12.70 -15.44
CA GLN A 39 -2.08 -12.02 -16.73
C GLN A 39 -2.17 -13.04 -17.87
N ALA A 40 -2.75 -12.62 -18.99
CA ALA A 40 -2.77 -13.42 -20.22
C ALA A 40 -2.65 -12.56 -21.47
N CYS A 41 -1.78 -12.97 -22.39
CA CYS A 41 -1.58 -12.31 -23.68
C CYS A 41 -2.69 -12.67 -24.67
N ILE A 42 -3.17 -11.68 -25.43
CA ILE A 42 -4.16 -11.88 -26.50
C ILE A 42 -3.48 -12.36 -27.77
N THR A 43 -4.02 -13.41 -28.38
CA THR A 43 -3.66 -13.91 -29.70
C THR A 43 -4.84 -13.80 -30.65
N SER A 44 -4.63 -14.08 -31.94
CA SER A 44 -5.69 -14.11 -32.94
C SER A 44 -6.77 -15.19 -32.71
N THR A 45 -6.58 -16.09 -31.73
CA THR A 45 -7.46 -17.22 -31.44
C THR A 45 -7.96 -17.31 -30.00
N GLY A 46 -7.63 -16.33 -29.15
CA GLY A 46 -7.91 -16.35 -27.71
C GLY A 46 -6.72 -15.97 -26.85
N PHE A 47 -6.76 -16.28 -25.56
CA PHE A 47 -5.57 -16.17 -24.72
C PHE A 47 -4.48 -17.13 -25.17
N GLN A 48 -3.23 -16.71 -25.05
CA GLN A 48 -2.08 -17.55 -25.34
C GLN A 48 -2.18 -18.85 -24.53
N TRP A 49 -1.90 -19.97 -25.20
CA TRP A 49 -2.04 -21.33 -24.67
C TRP A 49 -3.45 -21.80 -24.33
N ASP A 50 -4.51 -21.01 -24.45
CA ASP A 50 -5.87 -21.50 -24.17
C ASP A 50 -6.36 -22.47 -25.25
N ARG A 51 -6.74 -23.69 -24.83
CA ARG A 51 -7.38 -24.74 -25.65
C ARG A 51 -6.64 -25.05 -26.95
N GLN A 52 -5.30 -25.05 -26.89
CA GLN A 52 -4.47 -25.47 -28.03
C GLN A 52 -4.38 -26.98 -28.17
N TRP A 53 -4.59 -27.73 -27.09
CA TRP A 53 -4.48 -29.19 -27.09
C TRP A 53 -5.84 -29.87 -26.95
N LEU A 54 -5.93 -31.08 -27.49
CA LEU A 54 -7.09 -31.93 -27.48
C LEU A 54 -6.69 -33.40 -27.33
N VAL A 55 -7.39 -34.14 -26.48
CA VAL A 55 -7.28 -35.60 -26.44
C VAL A 55 -8.24 -36.19 -27.45
N ILE A 56 -7.78 -37.10 -28.29
CA ILE A 56 -8.56 -37.77 -29.33
C ILE A 56 -8.53 -39.28 -29.16
N ASN A 57 -9.55 -39.95 -29.67
CA ASN A 57 -9.59 -41.41 -29.76
C ASN A 57 -8.91 -41.93 -31.04
N SER A 58 -8.87 -43.25 -31.21
CA SER A 58 -8.30 -43.92 -32.40
C SER A 58 -8.97 -43.56 -33.74
N LYS A 59 -10.15 -42.92 -33.72
CA LYS A 59 -10.86 -42.45 -34.91
C LYS A 59 -10.70 -40.94 -35.14
N GLY A 60 -9.77 -40.28 -34.43
CA GLY A 60 -9.55 -38.84 -34.52
C GLY A 60 -10.64 -37.98 -33.86
N ARG A 61 -11.57 -38.56 -33.09
CA ARG A 61 -12.65 -37.80 -32.45
C ARG A 61 -12.24 -37.33 -31.06
N ALA A 62 -12.56 -36.08 -30.74
CA ALA A 62 -12.37 -35.46 -29.44
C ALA A 62 -12.94 -36.30 -28.27
N TYR A 63 -12.10 -36.61 -27.28
CA TYR A 63 -12.55 -36.91 -25.93
C TYR A 63 -12.78 -35.60 -25.18
N THR A 64 -13.98 -35.44 -24.62
CA THR A 64 -14.32 -34.28 -23.80
C THR A 64 -14.80 -34.71 -22.43
N GLN A 65 -14.82 -33.82 -21.43
CA GLN A 65 -15.34 -34.16 -20.09
C GLN A 65 -16.77 -34.72 -20.15
N ARG A 66 -17.52 -34.40 -21.22
CA ARG A 66 -18.86 -34.94 -21.44
C ARG A 66 -18.87 -36.46 -21.56
N VAL A 67 -17.85 -37.03 -22.19
CA VAL A 67 -17.75 -38.48 -22.40
C VAL A 67 -16.75 -39.10 -21.43
N GLU A 68 -15.67 -38.37 -21.11
CA GLU A 68 -14.64 -38.77 -20.16
C GLU A 68 -14.50 -37.76 -19.01
N PRO A 69 -15.38 -37.80 -17.98
CA PRO A 69 -15.30 -36.90 -16.83
C PRO A 69 -13.96 -36.93 -16.10
N LYS A 70 -13.22 -38.06 -16.17
CA LYS A 70 -11.86 -38.21 -15.63
C LYS A 70 -10.88 -37.15 -16.14
N LEU A 71 -11.08 -36.60 -17.34
CA LEU A 71 -10.25 -35.50 -17.83
C LEU A 71 -10.26 -34.29 -16.89
N ALA A 72 -11.32 -34.08 -16.11
CA ALA A 72 -11.39 -33.04 -15.08
C ALA A 72 -10.35 -33.20 -13.95
N LEU A 73 -9.72 -34.37 -13.83
CA LEU A 73 -8.70 -34.67 -12.80
C LEU A 73 -7.27 -34.57 -13.34
N VAL A 74 -7.12 -34.27 -14.63
CA VAL A 74 -5.80 -34.01 -15.23
C VAL A 74 -5.43 -32.57 -14.91
N ASN A 75 -4.50 -32.40 -13.97
CA ASN A 75 -3.84 -31.13 -13.70
C ASN A 75 -2.86 -30.80 -14.82
N VAL A 76 -2.75 -29.51 -15.14
CA VAL A 76 -1.92 -28.99 -16.21
C VAL A 76 -1.07 -27.88 -15.61
N ASP A 77 0.21 -27.84 -15.94
CA ASP A 77 1.14 -26.79 -15.53
C ASP A 77 1.98 -26.30 -16.72
N LEU A 78 2.28 -25.00 -16.72
CA LEU A 78 3.02 -24.30 -17.77
C LEU A 78 4.08 -23.39 -17.12
N PRO A 79 5.26 -23.19 -17.76
CA PRO A 79 6.23 -22.22 -17.29
C PRO A 79 5.60 -20.82 -17.21
N MET A 80 5.86 -20.09 -16.13
CA MET A 80 5.27 -18.75 -15.94
C MET A 80 5.66 -17.79 -17.06
N GLU A 81 6.87 -17.92 -17.58
CA GLU A 81 7.39 -17.14 -18.70
C GLU A 81 6.60 -17.41 -19.99
N ALA A 82 6.04 -18.61 -20.15
CA ALA A 82 5.23 -18.94 -21.32
C ALA A 82 3.97 -18.06 -21.44
N LEU A 83 3.52 -17.46 -20.33
CA LEU A 83 2.36 -16.57 -20.29
C LEU A 83 2.69 -15.13 -20.67
N THR A 84 3.98 -14.82 -20.88
CA THR A 84 4.46 -13.47 -21.21
C THR A 84 4.53 -13.23 -22.71
N GLU A 85 4.39 -11.97 -23.10
CA GLU A 85 4.36 -11.59 -24.51
C GLU A 85 5.71 -11.88 -25.19
N GLY A 86 5.65 -12.42 -26.40
CA GLY A 86 6.84 -12.64 -27.23
C GLY A 86 7.72 -13.79 -26.74
N TRP A 87 7.31 -14.53 -25.70
CA TRP A 87 8.04 -15.70 -25.24
C TRP A 87 8.01 -16.82 -26.28
N VAL A 88 9.16 -17.44 -26.49
CA VAL A 88 9.36 -18.57 -27.40
C VAL A 88 9.86 -19.76 -26.58
N PRO A 89 9.29 -20.97 -26.77
CA PRO A 89 9.77 -22.17 -26.11
C PRO A 89 11.26 -22.43 -26.34
N THR A 90 11.96 -22.81 -25.27
CA THR A 90 13.31 -23.37 -25.30
C THR A 90 13.26 -24.90 -25.24
N ASN A 91 14.41 -25.57 -25.37
CA ASN A 91 14.50 -27.03 -25.24
C ASN A 91 14.07 -27.53 -23.84
N ASP A 92 14.15 -26.68 -22.82
CA ASP A 92 13.77 -27.00 -21.44
C ASP A 92 12.34 -26.54 -21.09
N SER A 93 11.54 -26.15 -22.10
CA SER A 93 10.19 -25.68 -21.93
C SER A 93 9.17 -26.80 -22.10
N TYR A 94 8.44 -27.13 -21.03
CA TYR A 94 7.50 -28.26 -21.01
C TYR A 94 6.11 -27.86 -20.53
N LEU A 95 5.09 -28.44 -21.16
CA LEU A 95 3.75 -28.58 -20.59
C LEU A 95 3.77 -29.83 -19.68
N VAL A 96 3.47 -29.66 -18.39
CA VAL A 96 3.53 -30.77 -17.42
C VAL A 96 2.12 -31.22 -17.05
N LEU A 97 1.85 -32.51 -17.17
CA LEU A 97 0.56 -33.12 -16.83
C LEU A 97 0.69 -34.03 -15.63
N MET A 98 -0.30 -33.95 -14.73
CA MET A 98 -0.40 -34.81 -13.56
C MET A 98 -1.82 -35.33 -13.41
N ALA A 99 -1.97 -36.61 -13.10
CA ALA A 99 -3.27 -37.23 -12.84
C ALA A 99 -3.17 -38.29 -11.74
N PRO A 100 -4.28 -38.64 -11.07
CA PRO A 100 -4.27 -39.63 -10.01
C PRO A 100 -3.70 -40.99 -10.47
N ARG A 101 -2.68 -41.48 -9.74
CA ARG A 101 -1.97 -42.75 -10.00
C ARG A 101 -1.23 -42.81 -11.35
N MET A 102 -0.79 -41.66 -11.85
CA MET A 102 0.06 -41.56 -13.04
C MET A 102 1.34 -40.81 -12.67
N ASP A 103 2.47 -41.21 -13.25
CA ASP A 103 3.69 -40.41 -13.18
C ASP A 103 3.52 -39.10 -13.96
N PRO A 104 4.21 -38.00 -13.55
CA PRO A 104 4.13 -36.74 -14.28
C PRO A 104 4.63 -36.89 -15.73
N LEU A 105 3.84 -36.42 -16.70
CA LEU A 105 4.22 -36.38 -18.11
C LEU A 105 4.73 -34.99 -18.47
N LYS A 106 5.88 -34.90 -19.14
CA LYS A 106 6.43 -33.65 -19.66
C LYS A 106 6.37 -33.62 -21.18
N ILE A 107 5.68 -32.63 -21.73
CA ILE A 107 5.48 -32.48 -23.18
C ILE A 107 6.28 -31.26 -23.65
N PRO A 108 7.32 -31.45 -24.48
CA PRO A 108 8.16 -30.34 -24.94
C PRO A 108 7.38 -29.34 -25.80
N LEU A 109 7.40 -28.06 -25.45
CA LEU A 109 6.66 -27.02 -26.17
C LEU A 109 7.31 -26.63 -27.52
N GLY A 110 8.64 -26.80 -27.62
CA GLY A 110 9.45 -26.42 -28.78
C GLY A 110 9.68 -27.51 -29.83
N ASN A 111 9.21 -28.74 -29.60
CA ASN A 111 9.46 -29.85 -30.52
C ASN A 111 8.66 -29.73 -31.83
N THR A 112 9.26 -30.20 -32.92
CA THR A 112 8.56 -30.47 -34.18
C THR A 112 7.69 -31.70 -34.00
N CYS A 113 6.38 -31.52 -34.14
CA CYS A 113 5.39 -32.59 -34.04
C CYS A 113 5.01 -33.08 -35.44
N GLU A 114 4.69 -34.37 -35.56
CA GLU A 114 4.17 -34.92 -36.81
C GLU A 114 2.73 -34.44 -37.05
N LYS A 115 2.37 -34.17 -38.31
CA LYS A 115 1.01 -33.81 -38.68
C LYS A 115 0.14 -35.07 -38.71
N ILE A 116 -1.04 -35.01 -38.11
CA ILE A 116 -2.10 -36.01 -38.22
C ILE A 116 -3.37 -35.38 -38.81
N ASP A 117 -3.96 -36.05 -39.81
CA ASP A 117 -5.21 -35.63 -40.45
C ASP A 117 -6.43 -36.35 -39.84
N GLY A 118 -7.64 -35.80 -40.08
CA GLY A 118 -8.89 -36.43 -39.64
C GLY A 118 -9.24 -36.20 -38.17
N VAL A 119 -8.64 -35.19 -37.53
CA VAL A 119 -9.03 -34.77 -36.18
C VAL A 119 -10.34 -34.01 -36.24
N SER A 120 -11.28 -34.34 -35.36
CA SER A 120 -12.61 -33.74 -35.31
C SER A 120 -12.98 -33.29 -33.90
N CYS A 121 -13.52 -32.07 -33.83
CA CYS A 121 -14.07 -31.46 -32.62
C CYS A 121 -15.39 -30.76 -33.00
N TRP A 122 -16.51 -31.36 -32.62
CA TRP A 122 -17.84 -30.97 -33.10
C TRP A 122 -17.96 -31.08 -34.62
N GLU A 123 -18.52 -30.07 -35.29
CA GLU A 123 -18.65 -30.01 -36.74
C GLU A 123 -17.33 -29.65 -37.45
N TRP A 124 -16.30 -29.25 -36.70
CA TRP A 124 -14.98 -29.00 -37.27
C TRP A 124 -14.19 -30.29 -37.43
N SER A 125 -13.56 -30.45 -38.58
CA SER A 125 -12.57 -31.49 -38.88
C SER A 125 -11.38 -30.89 -39.62
N GLY A 126 -10.18 -31.31 -39.29
CA GLY A 126 -8.95 -30.85 -39.93
C GLY A 126 -7.73 -31.62 -39.47
N SER A 127 -6.56 -31.00 -39.62
CA SER A 127 -5.30 -31.54 -39.14
C SER A 127 -4.90 -31.03 -37.75
N ALA A 128 -4.09 -31.81 -37.07
CA ALA A 128 -3.45 -31.44 -35.81
C ALA A 128 -2.00 -31.93 -35.79
N LEU A 129 -1.28 -31.54 -34.76
CA LEU A 129 0.10 -31.93 -34.48
C LEU A 129 0.10 -32.98 -33.38
N ASP A 130 0.76 -34.10 -33.61
CA ASP A 130 0.82 -35.22 -32.68
C ASP A 130 1.91 -35.00 -31.63
N GLU A 131 1.54 -35.06 -30.35
CA GLU A 131 2.47 -34.86 -29.23
C GLU A 131 3.29 -36.12 -28.88
N GLY A 132 3.19 -37.17 -29.70
CA GLY A 132 4.10 -38.30 -29.68
C GLY A 132 3.59 -39.53 -28.92
N ALA A 133 4.38 -40.61 -29.01
CA ALA A 133 4.00 -41.92 -28.47
C ALA A 133 3.91 -41.91 -26.94
N GLU A 134 4.76 -41.16 -26.24
CA GLU A 134 4.75 -41.07 -24.78
C GLU A 134 3.44 -40.44 -24.26
N ALA A 135 3.01 -39.33 -24.86
CA ALA A 135 1.75 -38.68 -24.51
C ALA A 135 0.54 -39.58 -24.85
N ALA A 136 0.59 -40.29 -25.98
CA ALA A 136 -0.44 -41.25 -26.35
C ALA A 136 -0.55 -42.41 -25.34
N GLU A 137 0.58 -42.98 -24.91
CA GLU A 137 0.60 -44.07 -23.93
C GLU A 137 0.09 -43.62 -22.56
N TRP A 138 0.51 -42.42 -22.12
CA TRP A 138 0.07 -41.85 -20.85
C TRP A 138 -1.44 -41.65 -20.80
N PHE A 139 -2.03 -41.02 -21.82
CA PHE A 139 -3.49 -40.83 -21.87
C PHE A 139 -4.23 -42.15 -22.09
N SER A 140 -3.66 -43.09 -22.85
CA SER A 140 -4.26 -44.41 -23.06
C SER A 140 -4.34 -45.21 -21.77
N THR A 141 -3.27 -45.19 -20.98
CA THR A 141 -3.21 -45.81 -19.65
C THR A 141 -4.20 -45.15 -18.70
N TYR A 142 -4.20 -43.81 -18.63
CA TYR A 142 -5.07 -43.07 -17.71
C TYR A 142 -6.57 -43.26 -17.99
N LEU A 143 -6.96 -43.22 -19.28
CA LEU A 143 -8.35 -43.40 -19.70
C LEU A 143 -8.77 -44.87 -19.86
N GLY A 144 -7.80 -45.79 -19.89
CA GLY A 144 -8.01 -47.23 -20.10
C GLY A 144 -8.41 -47.59 -21.53
N LYS A 145 -8.08 -46.75 -22.52
CA LYS A 145 -8.44 -46.95 -23.93
C LYS A 145 -7.58 -46.11 -24.87
N PRO A 146 -7.40 -46.54 -26.15
CA PRO A 146 -6.54 -45.86 -27.11
C PRO A 146 -6.87 -44.37 -27.24
N SER A 147 -5.90 -43.55 -26.86
CA SER A 147 -6.01 -42.10 -26.78
C SER A 147 -4.71 -41.45 -27.28
N ARG A 148 -4.81 -40.29 -27.93
CA ARG A 148 -3.66 -39.46 -28.32
C ARG A 148 -3.88 -38.02 -27.89
N LEU A 149 -2.81 -37.34 -27.51
CA LEU A 149 -2.83 -35.88 -27.34
C LEU A 149 -2.38 -35.23 -28.63
N VAL A 150 -3.14 -34.24 -29.10
CA VAL A 150 -2.80 -33.45 -30.28
C VAL A 150 -2.90 -31.96 -30.01
N ARG A 151 -2.09 -31.17 -30.72
CA ARG A 151 -2.06 -29.70 -30.68
C ARG A 151 -2.61 -29.13 -31.98
N PHE A 152 -3.33 -28.01 -31.89
CA PHE A 152 -3.95 -27.38 -33.06
C PHE A 152 -2.88 -26.94 -34.06
N ASN A 153 -3.05 -27.31 -35.34
CA ASN A 153 -2.09 -26.95 -36.38
C ASN A 153 -2.38 -25.56 -36.94
N ALA A 154 -2.01 -24.51 -36.20
CA ALA A 154 -2.29 -23.12 -36.57
C ALA A 154 -1.59 -22.65 -37.86
N VAL A 155 -0.65 -23.43 -38.40
CA VAL A 155 0.04 -23.13 -39.66
C VAL A 155 -0.84 -23.45 -40.87
N SER A 156 -1.53 -24.59 -40.85
CA SER A 156 -2.38 -25.02 -41.98
C SER A 156 -3.88 -24.88 -41.73
N GLU A 157 -4.31 -24.81 -40.46
CA GLU A 157 -5.72 -24.77 -40.10
C GLU A 157 -6.18 -23.37 -39.69
N ASN A 158 -7.39 -23.05 -40.10
CA ASN A 158 -8.08 -21.83 -39.70
C ASN A 158 -9.53 -22.16 -39.34
N ARG A 159 -9.83 -22.18 -38.03
CA ARG A 159 -11.19 -22.43 -37.55
C ARG A 159 -11.87 -21.11 -37.20
N ALA A 160 -12.75 -20.66 -38.08
CA ALA A 160 -13.57 -19.47 -37.87
C ALA A 160 -14.63 -19.69 -36.78
N VAL A 161 -14.97 -18.63 -36.05
CA VAL A 161 -16.18 -18.61 -35.20
C VAL A 161 -17.43 -18.41 -36.08
N ASP A 162 -18.63 -18.54 -35.49
CA ASP A 162 -19.89 -18.35 -36.23
C ASP A 162 -19.97 -16.92 -36.81
N PRO A 163 -19.96 -16.76 -38.15
CA PRO A 163 -19.88 -15.46 -38.79
C PRO A 163 -21.15 -14.62 -38.59
N ASN A 164 -22.28 -15.24 -38.20
CA ASN A 164 -23.52 -14.52 -37.90
C ASN A 164 -23.42 -13.71 -36.60
N TYR A 165 -22.48 -14.03 -35.73
CA TYR A 165 -22.27 -13.34 -34.45
C TYR A 165 -20.95 -12.56 -34.43
N ALA A 166 -19.89 -13.06 -35.09
CA ALA A 166 -18.59 -12.41 -35.09
C ALA A 166 -17.77 -12.75 -36.35
N GLN A 167 -17.91 -11.95 -37.42
CA GLN A 167 -17.19 -12.16 -38.67
C GLN A 167 -15.68 -11.91 -38.52
N GLY A 168 -14.85 -12.78 -39.10
CA GLY A 168 -13.39 -12.62 -39.19
C GLY A 168 -12.59 -13.15 -37.99
N TYR A 169 -13.26 -13.49 -36.89
CA TYR A 169 -12.61 -14.04 -35.70
C TYR A 169 -12.38 -15.56 -35.81
N LYS A 170 -11.37 -16.03 -35.08
CA LYS A 170 -10.91 -17.42 -35.13
C LYS A 170 -10.82 -18.01 -33.72
N THR A 171 -10.78 -19.32 -33.66
CA THR A 171 -10.51 -20.05 -32.41
C THR A 171 -9.77 -21.36 -32.70
N MET A 172 -9.30 -22.04 -31.66
CA MET A 172 -8.69 -23.36 -31.75
C MET A 172 -9.69 -24.43 -31.29
N PHE A 173 -9.40 -25.23 -30.25
CA PHE A 173 -10.30 -26.27 -29.78
C PHE A 173 -11.40 -25.77 -28.82
N SER A 174 -11.66 -24.46 -28.72
CA SER A 174 -12.84 -23.91 -28.05
C SER A 174 -14.16 -24.42 -28.64
N ASP A 175 -15.23 -24.41 -27.84
CA ASP A 175 -16.54 -24.85 -28.32
C ASP A 175 -17.11 -23.88 -29.36
N GLU A 176 -17.25 -22.60 -29.00
CA GLU A 176 -17.84 -21.58 -29.88
C GLU A 176 -16.91 -20.37 -30.09
N TYR A 177 -16.46 -19.73 -29.00
CA TYR A 177 -15.74 -18.45 -29.03
C TYR A 177 -14.42 -18.51 -28.24
N PRO A 178 -13.46 -17.62 -28.56
CA PRO A 178 -12.13 -17.59 -27.94
C PRO A 178 -12.15 -17.21 -26.45
N PHE A 179 -13.13 -16.44 -25.99
CA PHE A 179 -13.21 -15.99 -24.60
C PHE A 179 -14.61 -16.21 -24.02
N MET A 180 -14.68 -16.42 -22.70
CA MET A 180 -15.91 -16.42 -21.92
C MET A 180 -15.71 -15.59 -20.65
N MET A 181 -16.69 -14.76 -20.32
CA MET A 181 -16.74 -13.96 -19.10
C MET A 181 -17.93 -14.36 -18.22
N ILE A 182 -17.73 -14.34 -16.91
CA ILE A 182 -18.75 -14.54 -15.88
C ILE A 182 -18.49 -13.50 -14.78
N SER A 183 -19.54 -12.99 -14.13
CA SER A 183 -19.39 -12.16 -12.93
C SER A 183 -19.50 -12.97 -11.63
N GLN A 184 -18.83 -12.51 -10.58
CA GLN A 184 -18.91 -13.09 -9.23
C GLN A 184 -20.33 -12.97 -8.69
N GLY A 185 -20.99 -11.82 -8.87
CA GLY A 185 -22.41 -11.63 -8.50
C GLY A 185 -23.36 -12.64 -9.18
N SER A 186 -23.13 -12.99 -10.45
CA SER A 186 -23.87 -14.05 -11.15
C SER A 186 -23.66 -15.44 -10.53
N LEU A 187 -22.43 -15.75 -10.11
CA LEU A 187 -22.11 -17.02 -9.46
C LEU A 187 -22.79 -17.10 -8.08
N ASP A 188 -22.69 -16.04 -7.30
CA ASP A 188 -23.26 -15.96 -5.96
C ASP A 188 -24.79 -16.10 -6.00
N ALA A 189 -25.46 -15.40 -6.92
CA ALA A 189 -26.91 -15.50 -7.10
C ALA A 189 -27.39 -16.91 -7.48
N ILE A 190 -26.59 -17.70 -8.21
CA ILE A 190 -26.93 -19.11 -8.45
C ILE A 190 -26.69 -19.94 -7.20
N ASN A 191 -25.59 -19.70 -6.50
CA ASN A 191 -25.22 -20.45 -5.32
C ASN A 191 -26.22 -20.28 -4.16
N GLU A 192 -26.90 -19.12 -4.08
CA GLU A 192 -28.02 -18.91 -3.15
C GLU A 192 -29.23 -19.82 -3.42
N LEU A 193 -29.39 -20.29 -4.66
CA LEU A 193 -30.49 -21.16 -5.07
C LEU A 193 -30.15 -22.66 -5.00
N LEU A 194 -28.87 -23.00 -4.77
CA LEU A 194 -28.37 -24.36 -4.74
C LEU A 194 -28.25 -24.88 -3.31
N SER A 195 -28.50 -26.17 -3.10
CA SER A 195 -28.27 -26.81 -1.79
C SER A 195 -26.79 -26.88 -1.42
N GLU A 196 -25.92 -26.96 -2.43
CA GLU A 196 -24.47 -26.95 -2.28
C GLU A 196 -23.87 -25.91 -3.24
N PRO A 197 -23.08 -24.94 -2.74
CA PRO A 197 -22.49 -23.91 -3.58
C PRO A 197 -21.46 -24.52 -4.54
N LEU A 198 -21.48 -24.05 -5.78
CA LEU A 198 -20.58 -24.51 -6.83
C LEU A 198 -19.43 -23.51 -7.04
N PRO A 199 -18.18 -24.02 -7.18
CA PRO A 199 -17.04 -23.17 -7.52
C PRO A 199 -17.07 -22.73 -8.98
N ILE A 200 -16.45 -21.58 -9.28
CA ILE A 200 -16.38 -21.01 -10.64
C ILE A 200 -15.72 -21.94 -11.65
N ASN A 201 -14.83 -22.83 -11.20
CA ASN A 201 -14.12 -23.79 -12.05
C ASN A 201 -15.07 -24.79 -12.75
N ARG A 202 -16.31 -24.95 -12.29
CA ARG A 202 -17.37 -25.73 -12.96
C ARG A 202 -17.80 -25.07 -14.26
N PHE A 203 -17.83 -23.73 -14.28
CA PHE A 203 -18.30 -22.94 -15.42
C PHE A 203 -17.18 -22.57 -16.39
N ARG A 204 -15.92 -22.70 -15.97
CA ARG A 204 -14.74 -22.57 -16.81
C ARG A 204 -14.68 -21.28 -17.65
N PRO A 205 -14.89 -20.08 -17.05
CA PRO A 205 -14.68 -18.82 -17.76
C PRO A 205 -13.20 -18.60 -18.04
N ASN A 206 -12.90 -17.73 -19.01
CA ASN A 206 -11.56 -17.19 -19.19
C ASN A 206 -11.35 -15.93 -18.34
N ILE A 207 -12.40 -15.14 -18.12
CA ILE A 207 -12.36 -13.89 -17.35
C ILE A 207 -13.45 -13.92 -16.28
N LEU A 208 -13.09 -13.72 -15.02
CA LEU A 208 -14.02 -13.50 -13.91
C LEU A 208 -13.96 -12.04 -13.49
N VAL A 209 -15.11 -11.41 -13.36
CA VAL A 209 -15.24 -10.01 -12.94
C VAL A 209 -16.10 -9.86 -11.68
N ASP A 210 -15.97 -8.76 -10.97
CA ASP A 210 -16.71 -8.45 -9.75
C ASP A 210 -17.10 -6.95 -9.69
N GLY A 211 -17.99 -6.59 -8.78
CA GLY A 211 -18.47 -5.21 -8.60
C GLY A 211 -19.64 -4.82 -9.51
N CYS A 212 -20.35 -5.80 -10.07
CA CYS A 212 -21.55 -5.58 -10.87
C CYS A 212 -22.74 -6.42 -10.37
N GLU A 213 -23.96 -5.94 -10.62
CA GLU A 213 -25.19 -6.66 -10.27
C GLU A 213 -25.25 -8.04 -10.94
N PRO A 214 -25.85 -9.06 -10.30
CA PRO A 214 -25.98 -10.40 -10.87
C PRO A 214 -26.54 -10.38 -12.29
N PHE A 215 -25.87 -11.12 -13.18
CA PHE A 215 -26.19 -11.27 -14.60
C PHE A 215 -26.04 -10.01 -15.46
N SER A 216 -25.43 -8.93 -14.94
CA SER A 216 -25.16 -7.72 -15.73
C SER A 216 -24.34 -7.99 -16.98
N GLU A 217 -23.43 -8.97 -16.93
CA GLU A 217 -22.59 -9.34 -18.06
C GLU A 217 -23.38 -9.78 -19.30
N ASP A 218 -24.63 -10.26 -19.13
CA ASP A 218 -25.47 -10.67 -20.26
C ASP A 218 -25.74 -9.51 -21.24
N LEU A 219 -25.75 -8.27 -20.73
CA LEU A 219 -26.10 -7.06 -21.47
C LEU A 219 -24.89 -6.30 -22.03
N TRP A 220 -23.66 -6.70 -21.68
CA TRP A 220 -22.47 -5.97 -22.10
C TRP A 220 -22.14 -6.25 -23.57
N THR A 221 -22.40 -5.27 -24.44
CA THR A 221 -22.14 -5.40 -25.88
C THR A 221 -20.71 -5.01 -26.25
N VAL A 222 -20.15 -4.02 -25.56
CA VAL A 222 -18.77 -3.55 -25.71
C VAL A 222 -18.18 -3.34 -24.32
N MET A 223 -17.04 -3.97 -24.06
CA MET A 223 -16.28 -3.82 -22.82
C MET A 223 -14.88 -3.34 -23.17
N ARG A 224 -14.38 -2.37 -22.40
CA ARG A 224 -13.00 -1.91 -22.52
C ARG A 224 -12.22 -2.40 -21.31
N ILE A 225 -11.22 -3.23 -21.54
CA ILE A 225 -10.30 -3.72 -20.52
C ILE A 225 -8.93 -3.13 -20.87
N ASN A 226 -8.42 -2.20 -20.08
CA ASN A 226 -7.23 -1.41 -20.41
C ASN A 226 -7.37 -0.73 -21.79
N ASN A 227 -6.49 -1.05 -22.74
CA ASN A 227 -6.49 -0.62 -24.14
C ASN A 227 -7.17 -1.62 -25.09
N LEU A 228 -7.75 -2.71 -24.57
CA LEU A 228 -8.40 -3.77 -25.35
C LEU A 228 -9.92 -3.56 -25.43
N THR A 229 -10.48 -3.84 -26.60
CA THR A 229 -11.91 -3.77 -26.86
C THR A 229 -12.49 -5.17 -27.01
N PHE A 230 -13.26 -5.60 -26.03
CA PHE A 230 -14.02 -6.85 -26.09
C PHE A 230 -15.46 -6.58 -26.55
N HIS A 231 -16.00 -7.50 -27.35
CA HIS A 231 -17.38 -7.49 -27.80
C HIS A 231 -18.11 -8.70 -27.23
N GLY A 232 -19.23 -8.44 -26.54
CA GLY A 232 -20.13 -9.48 -26.07
C GLY A 232 -21.01 -9.94 -27.21
N VAL A 233 -20.82 -11.18 -27.66
CA VAL A 233 -21.39 -11.64 -28.93
C VAL A 233 -22.60 -12.55 -28.73
N LYS A 234 -22.59 -13.38 -27.67
CA LYS A 234 -23.63 -14.38 -27.45
C LYS A 234 -23.63 -14.88 -26.00
N LEU A 235 -24.82 -15.03 -25.40
CA LEU A 235 -24.97 -15.75 -24.14
C LEU A 235 -24.43 -17.19 -24.26
N CYS A 236 -23.65 -17.62 -23.29
CA CYS A 236 -23.04 -18.94 -23.28
C CYS A 236 -24.07 -19.99 -22.87
N SER A 237 -24.57 -20.78 -23.85
CA SER A 237 -25.42 -21.92 -23.52
C SER A 237 -24.58 -23.00 -22.82
N ARG A 238 -24.99 -23.40 -21.61
CA ARG A 238 -24.23 -24.39 -20.84
C ARG A 238 -24.58 -25.80 -21.29
N CYS A 239 -23.53 -26.59 -21.51
CA CYS A 239 -23.63 -28.03 -21.69
C CYS A 239 -23.62 -28.76 -20.33
N LYS A 240 -23.42 -30.07 -20.31
CA LYS A 240 -23.31 -30.86 -19.07
C LYS A 240 -21.98 -30.76 -18.31
N VAL A 241 -20.97 -30.06 -18.84
CA VAL A 241 -19.66 -29.94 -18.16
C VAL A 241 -19.74 -29.30 -16.77
N PRO A 242 -20.51 -28.20 -16.55
CA PRO A 242 -20.75 -27.67 -15.22
C PRO A 242 -21.33 -28.66 -14.22
N THR A 243 -21.94 -29.77 -14.68
CA THR A 243 -22.47 -30.77 -13.76
C THR A 243 -21.45 -31.78 -13.28
N ILE A 244 -20.21 -31.70 -13.78
CA ILE A 244 -19.09 -32.56 -13.40
C ILE A 244 -18.26 -31.87 -12.32
N ASN A 245 -18.17 -32.48 -11.15
CA ASN A 245 -17.29 -32.01 -10.08
C ASN A 245 -15.81 -32.14 -10.51
N GLN A 246 -15.10 -31.03 -10.53
CA GLN A 246 -13.72 -30.97 -11.03
C GLN A 246 -12.70 -31.59 -10.07
N GLU A 247 -13.07 -31.90 -8.82
CA GLU A 247 -12.20 -32.54 -7.81
C GLU A 247 -12.23 -34.07 -7.86
N ASN A 248 -13.36 -34.67 -8.24
CA ASN A 248 -13.52 -36.12 -8.24
C ASN A 248 -14.06 -36.71 -9.57
N GLY A 249 -14.42 -35.87 -10.54
CA GLY A 249 -14.91 -36.30 -11.85
C GLY A 249 -16.34 -36.87 -11.83
N ILE A 250 -17.06 -36.77 -10.70
CA ILE A 250 -18.42 -37.28 -10.57
C ILE A 250 -19.40 -36.29 -11.19
N ALA A 251 -20.30 -36.79 -12.04
CA ALA A 251 -21.37 -36.00 -12.64
C ALA A 251 -22.62 -36.00 -11.76
N GLY A 252 -23.29 -34.86 -11.68
CA GLY A 252 -24.58 -34.68 -11.01
C GLY A 252 -25.60 -33.96 -11.89
N PRO A 253 -26.77 -33.60 -11.32
CA PRO A 253 -27.80 -32.82 -12.02
C PRO A 253 -27.55 -31.30 -12.01
N GLU A 254 -26.91 -30.78 -10.96
CA GLU A 254 -26.68 -29.33 -10.79
C GLU A 254 -25.40 -28.86 -11.48
N PRO A 255 -25.37 -27.63 -12.04
CA PRO A 255 -26.35 -26.53 -11.90
C PRO A 255 -27.49 -26.52 -12.93
N THR A 256 -27.62 -27.55 -13.77
CA THR A 256 -28.54 -27.52 -14.91
C THR A 256 -30.00 -27.45 -14.46
N GLU A 257 -30.39 -28.24 -13.45
CA GLU A 257 -31.77 -28.23 -12.94
C GLU A 257 -32.16 -26.87 -12.36
N THR A 258 -31.28 -26.23 -11.59
CA THR A 258 -31.53 -24.91 -11.04
C THR A 258 -31.58 -23.84 -12.12
N LEU A 259 -30.63 -23.83 -13.06
CA LEU A 259 -30.63 -22.90 -14.19
C LEU A 259 -31.86 -23.05 -15.10
N MET A 260 -32.41 -24.27 -15.25
CA MET A 260 -33.61 -24.49 -16.06
C MET A 260 -34.83 -23.70 -15.57
N LYS A 261 -34.91 -23.43 -14.26
CA LYS A 261 -36.04 -22.74 -13.63
C LYS A 261 -36.15 -21.27 -14.04
N PHE A 262 -35.01 -20.57 -14.20
CA PHE A 262 -35.00 -19.12 -14.39
C PHE A 262 -34.04 -18.60 -15.47
N ARG A 263 -33.12 -19.42 -15.98
CA ARG A 263 -32.16 -19.07 -17.05
C ARG A 263 -32.22 -20.03 -18.25
N SER A 264 -33.38 -20.61 -18.51
CA SER A 264 -33.63 -21.38 -19.73
C SER A 264 -33.85 -20.47 -20.95
N ASP A 265 -33.77 -21.02 -22.16
CA ASP A 265 -34.19 -20.36 -23.40
C ASP A 265 -35.64 -19.88 -23.34
N LYS A 266 -36.52 -20.60 -22.65
CA LYS A 266 -37.90 -20.17 -22.41
C LYS A 266 -37.96 -18.87 -21.60
N ALA A 267 -37.11 -18.74 -20.58
CA ALA A 267 -37.06 -17.57 -19.72
C ALA A 267 -36.37 -16.38 -20.39
N LEU A 268 -35.22 -16.59 -21.01
CA LEU A 268 -34.37 -15.50 -21.52
C LEU A 268 -34.60 -15.17 -22.99
N ARG A 269 -35.17 -16.09 -23.76
CA ARG A 269 -35.33 -15.98 -25.22
C ARG A 269 -36.70 -16.53 -25.67
N PRO A 270 -37.83 -16.00 -25.13
CA PRO A 270 -39.16 -16.55 -25.36
C PRO A 270 -39.60 -16.54 -26.83
N SER A 271 -39.03 -15.63 -27.64
CA SER A 271 -39.35 -15.46 -29.07
C SER A 271 -38.59 -16.41 -30.00
N LYS A 272 -37.67 -17.24 -29.50
CA LYS A 272 -36.91 -18.20 -30.31
C LYS A 272 -37.45 -19.63 -30.16
N LYS A 273 -37.10 -20.50 -31.11
CA LYS A 273 -37.45 -21.93 -31.03
C LYS A 273 -36.85 -22.53 -29.75
N GLN A 274 -37.73 -23.10 -28.92
CA GLN A 274 -37.37 -23.69 -27.64
C GLN A 274 -36.62 -25.00 -27.85
N GLY A 275 -35.45 -25.12 -27.24
CA GLY A 275 -34.55 -26.25 -27.32
C GLY A 275 -34.11 -26.80 -25.96
N GLY A 276 -34.67 -26.30 -24.85
CA GLY A 276 -34.37 -26.75 -23.49
C GLY A 276 -32.95 -26.39 -23.05
N LYS A 277 -32.41 -25.27 -23.55
CA LYS A 277 -31.04 -24.84 -23.23
C LYS A 277 -31.04 -23.93 -22.01
N VAL A 278 -30.01 -24.02 -21.18
CA VAL A 278 -29.72 -23.07 -20.09
C VAL A 278 -28.55 -22.17 -20.45
N TYR A 279 -28.51 -20.96 -19.89
CA TYR A 279 -27.45 -19.98 -20.17
C TYR A 279 -26.78 -19.48 -18.88
N PHE A 280 -25.46 -19.34 -18.94
CA PHE A 280 -24.67 -18.72 -17.87
C PHE A 280 -23.32 -18.24 -18.40
N GLY A 281 -23.02 -16.97 -18.20
CA GLY A 281 -21.85 -16.30 -18.75
C GLY A 281 -22.04 -15.82 -20.19
N GLN A 282 -21.11 -14.98 -20.63
CA GLN A 282 -21.14 -14.32 -21.94
C GLN A 282 -19.92 -14.73 -22.77
N ASN A 283 -20.13 -15.11 -24.02
CA ASN A 283 -19.06 -15.36 -24.98
C ASN A 283 -18.57 -14.05 -25.56
N LEU A 284 -17.25 -13.89 -25.68
CA LEU A 284 -16.61 -12.65 -26.15
C LEU A 284 -15.65 -12.88 -27.32
N VAL A 285 -15.41 -11.82 -28.08
CA VAL A 285 -14.28 -11.66 -29.01
C VAL A 285 -13.54 -10.35 -28.70
N CYS A 286 -12.26 -10.24 -29.06
CA CYS A 286 -11.44 -9.06 -28.79
C CYS A 286 -10.99 -8.44 -30.11
N LYS A 287 -11.33 -7.17 -30.37
CA LYS A 287 -11.06 -6.48 -31.64
C LYS A 287 -9.59 -6.55 -32.04
N GLU A 288 -8.69 -6.42 -31.08
CA GLU A 288 -7.24 -6.45 -31.27
C GLU A 288 -6.71 -7.85 -31.65
N SER A 289 -7.51 -8.91 -31.51
CA SER A 289 -7.19 -10.23 -32.05
C SER A 289 -7.20 -10.27 -33.60
N LEU A 290 -7.79 -9.27 -34.26
CA LEU A 290 -7.75 -9.16 -35.72
C LEU A 290 -6.45 -8.50 -36.22
N SER A 291 -5.89 -7.53 -35.49
CA SER A 291 -4.66 -6.82 -35.86
C SER A 291 -3.39 -7.64 -35.61
N SER A 292 -3.42 -8.57 -34.66
CA SER A 292 -2.33 -9.54 -34.43
C SER A 292 -2.08 -10.51 -35.61
N SER A 293 -2.84 -10.39 -36.70
CA SER A 293 -2.70 -11.21 -37.91
C SER A 293 -2.03 -10.51 -39.12
N GLY A 294 -1.46 -9.30 -38.97
CA GLY A 294 -0.97 -8.49 -40.12
C GLY A 294 0.51 -8.06 -40.11
N LYS A 295 1.32 -8.70 -40.97
CA LYS A 295 2.55 -8.22 -41.66
C LYS A 295 3.73 -7.61 -40.84
N ARG A 296 4.77 -8.43 -40.63
CA ARG A 296 6.18 -7.98 -40.69
C ARG A 296 6.61 -7.87 -42.17
N GLU A 297 6.22 -6.81 -42.86
CA GLU A 297 6.85 -6.41 -44.13
C GLU A 297 7.12 -4.91 -44.11
N GLY A 298 8.32 -4.55 -44.57
CA GLY A 298 9.04 -3.34 -44.17
C GLY A 298 8.34 -2.02 -44.46
N ARG A 299 8.30 -1.17 -43.45
CA ARG A 299 8.55 0.28 -43.56
C ARG A 299 8.86 0.83 -42.19
N GLN A 300 10.08 1.33 -42.01
CA GLN A 300 10.45 2.17 -40.88
C GLN A 300 9.49 3.37 -40.85
N ARG A 301 8.73 3.49 -39.77
CA ARG A 301 8.22 4.76 -39.26
C ARG A 301 8.51 4.79 -37.76
N GLU A 302 9.35 5.75 -37.38
CA GLU A 302 9.53 6.17 -36.00
C GLU A 302 8.24 6.83 -35.50
N SER A 303 7.64 6.30 -34.42
CA SER A 303 7.07 7.05 -33.28
C SER A 303 6.23 6.14 -32.36
N THR A 304 6.65 6.08 -31.09
CA THR A 304 5.86 6.03 -29.84
C THR A 304 4.82 4.93 -29.59
N ASP A 305 5.09 4.13 -28.54
CA ASP A 305 4.19 3.28 -27.74
C ASP A 305 3.23 2.33 -28.48
N VAL A 306 3.73 1.14 -28.82
CA VAL A 306 2.89 -0.04 -29.07
C VAL A 306 2.85 -0.85 -27.77
N GLY A 307 1.98 -0.45 -26.85
CA GLY A 307 1.75 -1.18 -25.60
C GLY A 307 1.13 -2.55 -25.85
N ALA A 308 1.70 -3.58 -25.23
CA ALA A 308 1.29 -4.98 -25.24
C ALA A 308 -0.23 -5.19 -25.07
N TYR A 309 -0.82 -6.15 -25.80
CA TYR A 309 -2.22 -6.55 -25.67
C TYR A 309 -2.39 -7.59 -24.54
N ILE A 310 -2.33 -7.14 -23.29
CA ILE A 310 -2.37 -7.99 -22.09
C ILE A 310 -3.64 -7.70 -21.28
N VAL A 311 -4.33 -8.77 -20.87
CA VAL A 311 -5.36 -8.70 -19.83
C VAL A 311 -4.72 -9.09 -18.51
N GLU A 312 -4.87 -8.24 -17.50
CA GLU A 312 -4.33 -8.48 -16.16
C GLU A 312 -5.47 -8.53 -15.16
N THR A 313 -5.33 -9.39 -14.14
CA THR A 313 -6.18 -9.30 -12.97
C THR A 313 -5.96 -7.95 -12.31
N ALA A 314 -6.99 -7.38 -11.68
CA ALA A 314 -6.82 -6.21 -10.86
C ALA A 314 -6.21 -6.64 -9.50
N VAL A 315 -4.93 -7.03 -9.64
CA VAL A 315 -3.90 -7.59 -8.75
C VAL A 315 -4.37 -8.30 -7.48
N ASN A 316 -4.01 -9.58 -7.37
CA ASN A 316 -3.55 -10.24 -6.13
C ASN A 316 -2.55 -11.35 -6.49
N SER A 317 -1.30 -10.99 -6.82
CA SER A 317 -0.21 -11.94 -7.18
C SER A 317 0.82 -12.12 -6.04
N PRO A 318 1.54 -13.25 -5.94
CA PRO A 318 2.65 -13.48 -5.01
C PRO A 318 3.86 -12.52 -5.19
N SER A 319 3.87 -11.72 -6.27
CA SER A 319 4.82 -10.62 -6.44
C SER A 319 4.60 -9.49 -5.42
N SER A 320 3.47 -9.49 -4.69
CA SER A 320 3.15 -8.49 -3.69
C SER A 320 4.24 -8.44 -2.62
N THR A 321 4.72 -9.55 -2.04
CA THR A 321 5.74 -9.49 -0.97
C THR A 321 7.09 -8.94 -1.44
N VAL A 322 7.50 -9.20 -2.69
CA VAL A 322 8.75 -8.68 -3.28
C VAL A 322 8.58 -7.21 -3.67
N LYS A 323 7.42 -6.85 -4.24
CA LYS A 323 7.05 -5.46 -4.53
C LYS A 323 6.87 -4.64 -3.25
N TRP A 324 6.32 -5.21 -2.17
CA TRP A 324 6.17 -4.61 -0.85
C TRP A 324 7.51 -4.43 -0.17
N LYS A 325 8.39 -5.43 -0.20
CA LYS A 325 9.76 -5.27 0.30
C LYS A 325 10.51 -4.20 -0.50
N ALA A 326 10.34 -4.14 -1.81
CA ALA A 326 10.94 -3.12 -2.65
C ALA A 326 10.34 -1.72 -2.41
N GLU A 327 9.02 -1.61 -2.24
CA GLU A 327 8.34 -0.33 -1.99
C GLU A 327 8.56 0.15 -0.56
N ILE A 328 8.53 -0.72 0.46
CA ILE A 328 8.97 -0.42 1.83
C ILE A 328 10.43 0.04 1.80
N LYS A 329 11.32 -0.69 1.11
CA LYS A 329 12.74 -0.30 1.01
C LYS A 329 12.90 1.05 0.30
N LYS A 330 12.15 1.32 -0.76
CA LYS A 330 12.12 2.60 -1.47
C LYS A 330 11.57 3.74 -0.59
N LEU A 331 10.48 3.51 0.13
CA LEU A 331 9.90 4.44 1.11
C LEU A 331 10.86 4.73 2.27
N LEU A 332 11.62 3.74 2.71
CA LEU A 332 12.65 3.89 3.73
C LEU A 332 13.89 4.64 3.20
N THR A 333 14.36 4.35 1.98
CA THR A 333 15.63 4.91 1.46
C THR A 333 15.58 6.36 0.98
N LYS A 334 14.43 6.92 0.57
CA LYS A 334 14.32 8.29 0.04
C LYS A 334 13.55 9.20 1.02
N VAL A 335 14.26 9.96 1.85
CA VAL A 335 13.64 10.92 2.78
C VAL A 335 13.77 12.34 2.24
N GLU A 336 12.68 12.86 1.69
CA GLU A 336 12.49 14.29 1.50
C GLU A 336 11.80 14.83 2.75
N LEU A 337 12.57 15.49 3.63
CA LEU A 337 12.03 16.10 4.84
C LEU A 337 11.24 17.37 4.47
N PRO A 338 10.06 17.60 5.08
CA PRO A 338 9.36 18.86 4.91
C PRO A 338 10.25 20.01 5.38
N VAL A 339 10.33 21.03 4.53
CA VAL A 339 11.11 22.25 4.79
C VAL A 339 10.49 23.03 5.94
N SER A 340 11.34 23.57 6.82
CA SER A 340 10.95 24.42 7.94
C SER A 340 11.28 25.87 7.58
N SER A 341 10.25 26.72 7.45
CA SER A 341 10.46 28.14 7.18
C SER A 341 11.16 28.85 8.35
N TYR A 342 10.89 28.43 9.58
CA TYR A 342 11.60 28.87 10.79
C TYR A 342 13.11 28.58 10.72
N ASP A 343 13.49 27.31 10.51
CA ASP A 343 14.91 26.93 10.46
C ASP A 343 15.62 27.53 9.25
N THR A 344 14.92 27.61 8.11
CA THR A 344 15.43 28.27 6.90
C THR A 344 15.69 29.75 7.13
N ALA A 345 14.85 30.44 7.90
CA ALA A 345 15.08 31.82 8.28
C ALA A 345 16.32 31.99 9.19
N TRP A 346 16.53 31.08 10.14
CA TRP A 346 17.75 31.09 10.96
C TRP A 346 19.02 30.87 10.13
N VAL A 347 19.00 29.92 9.19
CA VAL A 347 20.10 29.69 8.25
C VAL A 347 20.32 30.91 7.36
N ALA A 348 19.26 31.54 6.87
CA ALA A 348 19.36 32.77 6.06
C ALA A 348 19.98 33.95 6.84
N MET A 349 19.91 33.96 8.17
CA MET A 349 20.52 35.00 9.01
C MET A 349 22.04 34.83 9.23
N VAL A 350 22.65 33.70 8.84
CA VAL A 350 24.08 33.46 9.04
C VAL A 350 24.91 34.40 8.15
N PRO A 351 25.81 35.23 8.71
CA PRO A 351 26.66 36.12 7.93
C PRO A 351 27.76 35.35 7.19
N SER A 352 28.20 35.86 6.04
CA SER A 352 29.31 35.27 5.31
C SER A 352 30.61 35.37 6.12
N PRO A 353 31.46 34.32 6.14
CA PRO A 353 32.79 34.37 6.74
C PRO A 353 33.66 35.50 6.18
N ASN A 354 33.39 35.93 4.95
CA ASN A 354 34.16 36.96 4.24
C ASN A 354 33.60 38.37 4.46
N SER A 355 32.33 38.52 4.89
CA SER A 355 31.69 39.81 5.12
C SER A 355 30.46 39.66 6.01
N SER A 356 30.46 40.37 7.14
CA SER A 356 29.31 40.43 8.04
C SER A 356 28.08 41.14 7.45
N GLN A 357 28.23 41.81 6.30
CA GLN A 357 27.16 42.52 5.60
C GLN A 357 26.45 41.69 4.54
N LEU A 358 26.91 40.46 4.27
CA LEU A 358 26.32 39.58 3.26
C LEU A 358 25.84 38.26 3.88
N PRO A 359 24.73 37.68 3.39
CA PRO A 359 24.28 36.36 3.82
C PRO A 359 25.26 35.28 3.33
N CYS A 360 25.53 34.29 4.20
CA CYS A 360 26.28 33.10 3.82
C CYS A 360 25.48 32.19 2.88
N PHE A 361 24.15 32.17 3.04
CA PHE A 361 23.23 31.30 2.31
C PHE A 361 22.14 32.11 1.57
N PRO A 362 22.48 32.83 0.49
CA PRO A 362 21.53 33.65 -0.26
C PRO A 362 20.36 32.85 -0.84
N GLN A 363 20.55 31.55 -1.13
CA GLN A 363 19.49 30.66 -1.60
C GLN A 363 18.34 30.50 -0.58
N CYS A 364 18.63 30.53 0.72
CA CYS A 364 17.60 30.50 1.76
C CYS A 364 16.80 31.79 1.78
N LEU A 365 17.46 32.94 1.58
CA LEU A 365 16.79 34.23 1.51
C LEU A 365 15.85 34.32 0.30
N ASN A 366 16.28 33.79 -0.86
CA ASN A 366 15.44 33.68 -2.05
C ASN A 366 14.22 32.78 -1.81
N TRP A 367 14.43 31.62 -1.17
CA TRP A 367 13.34 30.71 -0.83
C TRP A 367 12.29 31.39 0.05
N LEU A 368 12.69 32.21 1.03
CA LEU A 368 11.75 32.98 1.85
C LEU A 368 10.87 33.93 1.02
N MET A 369 11.45 34.64 0.04
CA MET A 369 10.67 35.54 -0.82
C MET A 369 9.68 34.76 -1.71
N GLU A 370 10.08 33.59 -2.19
CA GLU A 370 9.25 32.78 -3.11
C GLU A 370 8.12 32.00 -2.41
N ASN A 371 8.21 31.79 -1.09
CA ASN A 371 7.31 30.87 -0.36
C ASN A 371 6.43 31.56 0.69
N GLN A 372 6.31 32.89 0.66
CA GLN A 372 5.33 33.59 1.51
C GLN A 372 3.90 33.33 1.01
N LEU A 373 3.00 32.94 1.92
CA LEU A 373 1.62 32.62 1.61
C LEU A 373 0.75 33.88 1.36
N PRO A 374 -0.43 33.73 0.73
CA PRO A 374 -1.33 34.85 0.45
C PRO A 374 -1.77 35.66 1.67
N ASP A 375 -1.90 35.02 2.84
CA ASP A 375 -2.25 35.63 4.13
C ASP A 375 -1.09 36.37 4.81
N GLY A 376 0.13 36.23 4.29
CA GLY A 376 1.35 36.85 4.83
C GLY A 376 2.19 35.93 5.71
N SER A 377 1.70 34.72 6.04
CA SER A 377 2.47 33.75 6.82
C SER A 377 3.41 32.91 5.95
N TRP A 378 4.29 32.13 6.58
CA TRP A 378 5.20 31.19 5.90
C TRP A 378 4.89 29.71 6.21
N VAL A 379 3.75 29.43 6.85
CA VAL A 379 3.34 28.08 7.21
C VAL A 379 1.85 27.92 6.92
N PRO A 380 1.43 26.91 6.13
CA PRO A 380 0.03 26.63 5.91
C PRO A 380 -0.64 26.22 7.23
N HIS A 381 -1.43 27.12 7.82
CA HIS A 381 -2.13 26.88 9.08
C HIS A 381 -3.56 26.38 8.80
N CYS A 382 -3.67 25.19 8.21
CA CYS A 382 -4.96 24.56 7.89
C CYS A 382 -5.86 24.31 9.12
N HIS A 383 -5.29 24.36 10.33
CA HIS A 383 -6.00 24.37 11.60
C HIS A 383 -5.71 25.65 12.39
N THR A 384 -6.76 26.33 12.85
CA THR A 384 -6.69 27.49 13.76
C THR A 384 -5.95 27.22 15.08
N ARG A 385 -5.63 25.96 15.40
CA ARG A 385 -4.88 25.53 16.59
C ARG A 385 -3.36 25.64 16.45
N LEU A 386 -2.81 25.77 15.24
CA LEU A 386 -1.36 25.80 14.97
C LEU A 386 -0.80 27.22 14.79
N ILE A 387 -1.56 28.24 15.19
CA ILE A 387 -1.22 29.64 14.92
C ILE A 387 0.08 30.11 15.58
N LYS A 388 0.50 29.48 16.69
CA LYS A 388 1.78 29.76 17.36
C LYS A 388 3.00 29.33 16.53
N ASP A 389 2.88 28.26 15.75
CA ASP A 389 3.89 27.81 14.80
C ASP A 389 4.04 28.79 13.63
N ALA A 390 2.90 29.16 13.04
CA ALA A 390 2.86 30.15 11.98
C ALA A 390 3.41 31.51 12.45
N ALA A 391 3.12 31.92 13.69
CA ALA A 391 3.63 33.15 14.28
C ALA A 391 5.16 33.13 14.42
N SER A 392 5.73 32.07 15.02
CA SER A 392 7.18 31.94 15.21
C SER A 392 7.93 31.88 13.89
N SER A 393 7.42 31.08 12.95
CA SER A 393 8.00 30.95 11.62
C SER A 393 7.94 32.26 10.84
N THR A 394 6.79 32.96 10.87
CA THR A 394 6.61 34.25 10.19
C THR A 394 7.53 35.32 10.77
N LEU A 395 7.62 35.43 12.11
CA LEU A 395 8.51 36.40 12.74
C LEU A 395 9.98 36.11 12.41
N ALA A 396 10.41 34.84 12.45
CA ALA A 396 11.77 34.47 12.04
C ALA A 396 12.05 34.86 10.57
N CYS A 397 11.13 34.59 9.64
CA CYS A 397 11.26 34.96 8.22
C CYS A 397 11.35 36.48 8.04
N VAL A 398 10.51 37.24 8.73
CA VAL A 398 10.52 38.71 8.73
C VAL A 398 11.88 39.24 9.23
N LEU A 399 12.41 38.67 10.31
CA LEU A 399 13.72 39.05 10.86
C LEU A 399 14.86 38.75 9.88
N ALA A 400 14.83 37.61 9.20
CA ALA A 400 15.83 37.25 8.19
C ALA A 400 15.83 38.23 7.01
N LEU A 401 14.65 38.58 6.49
CA LEU A 401 14.49 39.57 5.42
C LEU A 401 14.94 40.97 5.88
N LYS A 402 14.55 41.37 7.10
CA LYS A 402 14.90 42.67 7.69
C LYS A 402 16.41 42.80 7.92
N LYS A 403 17.08 41.76 8.42
CA LYS A 403 18.52 41.75 8.68
C LYS A 403 19.34 42.18 7.47
N TRP A 404 18.93 41.73 6.28
CA TRP A 404 19.64 42.00 5.02
C TRP A 404 19.04 43.16 4.23
N ASN A 405 17.97 43.81 4.71
CA ASN A 405 17.18 44.81 3.98
C ASN A 405 16.65 44.30 2.62
N TYR A 406 16.14 43.06 2.59
CA TYR A 406 15.48 42.46 1.43
C TYR A 406 13.96 42.37 1.63
N GLY A 407 13.21 42.41 0.53
CA GLY A 407 11.79 42.03 0.52
C GLY A 407 10.87 42.85 1.43
N GLU A 408 10.97 44.20 1.39
CA GLU A 408 10.16 45.11 2.23
C GLU A 408 8.64 44.81 2.16
N PHE A 409 8.12 44.51 0.97
CA PHE A 409 6.73 44.08 0.79
C PHE A 409 6.38 42.81 1.58
N HIS A 410 7.29 41.82 1.60
CA HIS A 410 7.08 40.56 2.31
C HIS A 410 7.15 40.78 3.83
N VAL A 411 8.05 41.66 4.28
CA VAL A 411 8.16 42.10 5.69
C VAL A 411 6.85 42.74 6.15
N GLU A 412 6.32 43.71 5.40
CA GLU A 412 5.07 44.38 5.76
C GLU A 412 3.89 43.41 5.81
N LYS A 413 3.81 42.50 4.83
CA LYS A 413 2.76 41.48 4.77
C LYS A 413 2.84 40.49 5.94
N GLY A 414 4.04 40.09 6.35
CA GLY A 414 4.27 39.24 7.53
C GLY A 414 3.88 39.94 8.83
N LEU A 415 4.17 41.24 8.96
CA LEU A 415 3.74 42.04 10.11
C LEU A 415 2.21 42.14 10.22
N ARG A 416 1.50 42.35 9.10
CA ARG A 416 0.03 42.35 9.09
C ARG A 416 -0.57 41.00 9.52
N PHE A 417 0.06 39.89 9.12
CA PHE A 417 -0.34 38.56 9.59
C PHE A 417 -0.18 38.44 11.11
N LEU A 418 0.96 38.88 11.66
CA LEU A 418 1.21 38.85 13.09
C LEU A 418 0.19 39.70 13.86
N GLU A 419 -0.06 40.93 13.39
CA GLU A 419 -1.06 41.85 13.96
C GLU A 419 -2.45 41.21 14.05
N SER A 420 -2.87 40.55 12.97
CA SER A 420 -4.19 39.92 12.87
C SER A 420 -4.37 38.73 13.83
N ASN A 421 -3.28 38.19 14.39
CA ASN A 421 -3.30 36.95 15.18
C ASN A 421 -2.78 37.09 16.62
N ILE A 422 -2.45 38.30 17.08
CA ILE A 422 -1.86 38.57 18.41
C ILE A 422 -2.64 37.90 19.55
N GLY A 423 -3.98 38.01 19.52
CA GLY A 423 -4.84 37.45 20.56
C GLY A 423 -4.72 35.93 20.72
N SER A 424 -4.18 35.22 19.72
CA SER A 424 -4.00 33.77 19.78
C SER A 424 -2.62 33.32 20.30
N PHE A 425 -1.64 34.22 20.44
CA PHE A 425 -0.29 33.85 20.88
C PHE A 425 -0.24 33.47 22.36
N MET A 426 -1.16 34.01 23.16
CA MET A 426 -1.30 33.74 24.60
C MET A 426 -2.42 32.74 24.92
N ASP A 427 -3.13 32.23 23.90
CA ASP A 427 -4.22 31.29 24.11
C ASP A 427 -3.65 29.89 24.42
N GLU A 428 -3.89 29.42 25.65
CA GLU A 428 -3.49 28.08 26.12
C GLU A 428 -4.18 26.94 25.36
N LYS A 429 -5.33 27.22 24.70
CA LYS A 429 -6.05 26.23 23.89
C LYS A 429 -5.38 25.98 22.52
N LYS A 430 -4.38 26.78 22.15
CA LYS A 430 -3.61 26.63 20.92
C LYS A 430 -2.37 25.77 21.18
N HIS A 431 -2.03 24.90 20.24
CA HIS A 431 -0.83 24.07 20.36
C HIS A 431 0.42 24.95 20.27
N SER A 432 1.29 24.87 21.28
CA SER A 432 2.59 25.53 21.30
C SER A 432 3.65 24.61 20.70
N PRO A 433 4.47 25.09 19.73
CA PRO A 433 5.72 24.44 19.37
C PRO A 433 6.64 24.23 20.58
N LEU A 434 7.51 23.23 20.50
CA LEU A 434 8.49 22.97 21.54
C LEU A 434 9.41 24.18 21.69
N GLY A 435 9.43 24.78 22.88
CA GLY A 435 10.25 25.97 23.15
C GLY A 435 9.61 27.30 22.77
N PHE A 436 8.35 27.33 22.32
CA PHE A 436 7.66 28.57 21.92
C PHE A 436 7.76 29.68 22.97
N ASP A 437 7.54 29.34 24.24
CA ASP A 437 7.54 30.30 25.36
C ASP A 437 8.94 30.90 25.67
N ILE A 438 9.99 30.35 25.06
CA ILE A 438 11.37 30.89 25.13
C ILE A 438 11.75 31.54 23.80
N ILE A 439 11.50 30.84 22.70
CA ILE A 439 11.87 31.23 21.34
C ILE A 439 11.13 32.49 20.89
N PHE A 440 9.80 32.51 21.01
CA PHE A 440 9.00 33.59 20.45
C PHE A 440 9.29 34.94 21.14
N PRO A 441 9.38 35.03 22.48
CA PRO A 441 9.84 36.25 23.14
C PRO A 441 11.27 36.64 22.76
N GLY A 442 12.18 35.68 22.53
CA GLY A 442 13.51 35.95 22.00
C GLY A 442 13.49 36.59 20.60
N LEU A 443 12.63 36.10 19.69
CA LEU A 443 12.45 36.72 18.38
C LEU A 443 11.90 38.16 18.47
N VAL A 444 11.01 38.43 19.43
CA VAL A 444 10.50 39.79 19.71
C VAL A 444 11.65 40.73 20.10
N GLU A 445 12.61 40.28 20.90
CA GLU A 445 13.80 41.08 21.21
C GLU A 445 14.72 41.28 19.99
N TYR A 446 14.90 40.27 19.14
CA TYR A 446 15.63 40.44 17.87
C TYR A 446 14.98 41.50 16.96
N ALA A 447 13.64 41.57 16.93
CA ALA A 447 12.92 42.58 16.17
C ALA A 447 13.26 44.00 16.65
N LYS A 448 13.33 44.20 17.96
CA LYS A 448 13.73 45.47 18.57
C LYS A 448 15.16 45.86 18.18
N ASP A 449 16.09 44.90 18.21
CA ASP A 449 17.50 45.16 17.84
C ASP A 449 17.67 45.49 16.36
N PHE A 450 16.81 44.97 15.49
CA PHE A 450 16.77 45.31 14.06
C PHE A 450 15.95 46.57 13.74
N GLY A 451 15.47 47.29 14.76
CA GLY A 451 14.68 48.51 14.60
C GLY A 451 13.31 48.26 13.95
N LEU A 452 12.76 47.05 14.12
CA LEU A 452 11.46 46.67 13.60
C LEU A 452 10.37 47.00 14.63
N ILE A 453 9.35 47.76 14.22
CA ILE A 453 8.19 48.05 15.05
C ILE A 453 7.21 46.90 14.92
N LEU A 454 7.10 46.07 15.95
CA LEU A 454 6.13 44.99 15.99
C LEU A 454 4.75 45.54 16.38
N PRO A 455 3.66 44.97 15.82
CA PRO A 455 2.29 45.39 16.14
C PRO A 455 1.81 44.92 17.53
N LEU A 456 2.71 44.69 18.50
CA LEU A 456 2.37 44.20 19.83
C LEU A 456 2.06 45.36 20.78
N SER A 457 1.02 45.21 21.60
CA SER A 457 0.77 46.18 22.68
C SER A 457 1.81 45.97 23.81
N PRO A 458 2.17 47.03 24.57
CA PRO A 458 3.10 46.89 25.69
C PRO A 458 2.68 45.79 26.69
N ALA A 459 1.37 45.67 26.96
CA ALA A 459 0.84 44.63 27.83
C ALA A 459 1.01 43.20 27.27
N ALA A 460 0.92 43.02 25.95
CA ALA A 460 1.16 41.73 25.31
C ALA A 460 2.65 41.35 25.35
N GLU A 461 3.54 42.32 25.17
CA GLU A 461 4.99 42.11 25.30
C GLU A 461 5.37 41.72 26.73
N ASP A 462 4.88 42.45 27.73
CA ASP A 462 5.16 42.15 29.14
C ASP A 462 4.68 40.74 29.51
N ALA A 463 3.52 40.32 29.01
CA ALA A 463 2.98 38.99 29.24
C ALA A 463 3.86 37.87 28.61
N LEU A 464 4.37 38.09 27.40
CA LEU A 464 5.29 37.16 26.73
C LEU A 464 6.61 37.01 27.49
N PHE A 465 7.17 38.11 27.97
CA PHE A 465 8.42 38.07 28.76
C PHE A 465 8.21 37.41 30.12
N LEU A 466 7.07 37.67 30.78
CA LEU A 466 6.71 36.99 32.02
C LEU A 466 6.61 35.48 31.84
N MET A 467 6.00 35.02 30.74
CA MET A 467 5.88 33.61 30.39
C MET A 467 7.26 32.95 30.21
N ARG A 468 8.18 33.63 29.49
CA ARG A 468 9.57 33.18 29.36
C ARG A 468 10.26 33.06 30.72
N ASP A 469 10.14 34.09 31.57
CA ASP A 469 10.77 34.10 32.89
C ASP A 469 10.26 32.98 33.80
N MET A 470 8.96 32.68 33.72
CA MET A 470 8.38 31.55 34.43
C MET A 470 8.95 30.21 33.94
N GLU A 471 9.07 30.04 32.62
CA GLU A 471 9.62 28.83 32.03
C GLU A 471 11.11 28.67 32.38
N LEU A 472 11.91 29.74 32.37
CA LEU A 472 13.32 29.71 32.78
C LEU A 472 13.53 29.38 34.27
N LYS A 473 12.57 29.71 35.14
CA LYS A 473 12.64 29.45 36.59
C LYS A 473 12.31 28.00 36.99
N ARG A 474 11.87 27.14 36.06
CA ARG A 474 11.55 25.73 36.33
C ARG A 474 12.80 24.94 36.77
N SER A 475 12.60 23.85 37.54
CA SER A 475 13.65 23.11 38.26
C SER A 475 14.87 22.77 37.41
N LYS A 476 16.08 22.97 37.96
CA LYS A 476 17.36 22.65 37.30
C LYS A 476 17.64 21.15 37.34
N SER A 477 17.64 20.52 36.18
CA SER A 477 18.13 19.15 35.95
C SER A 477 19.07 19.14 34.75
N GLN A 478 19.89 18.09 34.60
CA GLN A 478 20.78 17.94 33.44
C GLN A 478 20.00 17.89 32.12
N GLY A 479 18.85 17.21 32.10
CA GLY A 479 17.93 17.22 30.95
C GLY A 479 17.36 18.61 30.65
N ARG A 480 17.16 19.46 31.68
CA ARG A 480 16.73 20.85 31.48
C ARG A 480 17.82 21.71 30.85
N GLU A 481 19.08 21.49 31.20
CA GLU A 481 20.21 22.20 30.59
C GLU A 481 20.36 21.86 29.09
N ALA A 482 20.19 20.59 28.73
CA ALA A 482 20.17 20.15 27.34
C ALA A 482 18.97 20.74 26.58
N TYR A 483 17.77 20.78 27.19
CA TYR A 483 16.59 21.42 26.61
C TYR A 483 16.80 22.93 26.35
N LEU A 484 17.33 23.67 27.33
CA LEU A 484 17.62 25.10 27.16
C LEU A 484 18.65 25.33 26.05
N SER A 485 19.63 24.43 25.94
CA SER A 485 20.62 24.44 24.86
C SER A 485 20.00 24.11 23.49
N TYR A 486 18.98 23.25 23.45
CA TYR A 486 18.23 22.96 22.21
C TYR A 486 17.48 24.18 21.68
N VAL A 487 16.95 25.05 22.55
CA VAL A 487 16.19 26.26 22.20
C VAL A 487 17.02 27.54 22.34
N SER A 488 18.35 27.42 22.28
CA SER A 488 19.30 28.49 22.61
C SER A 488 19.13 29.75 21.77
N GLU A 489 18.62 29.61 20.55
CA GLU A 489 18.31 30.73 19.66
C GLU A 489 17.28 31.70 20.26
N GLY A 490 16.43 31.23 21.18
CA GLY A 490 15.51 32.06 21.95
C GLY A 490 16.11 32.72 23.19
N LEU A 491 17.26 32.24 23.69
CA LEU A 491 17.91 32.71 24.92
C LEU A 491 18.82 33.93 24.68
N ARG A 492 19.32 34.10 23.45
CA ARG A 492 20.10 35.28 23.01
C ARG A 492 21.30 35.57 23.92
N THR A 493 21.32 36.73 24.58
CA THR A 493 22.39 37.20 25.48
C THR A 493 22.42 36.45 26.81
N LEU A 494 21.36 35.71 27.17
CA LEU A 494 21.33 34.85 28.34
C LEU A 494 22.07 33.52 28.10
N GLN A 495 22.38 33.20 26.84
CA GLN A 495 23.07 31.99 26.47
C GLN A 495 24.59 32.17 26.49
N ASP A 496 25.28 31.23 27.13
CA ASP A 496 26.70 31.01 26.93
C ASP A 496 26.88 30.16 25.65
N TRP A 497 27.32 30.82 24.57
CA TRP A 497 27.52 30.18 23.28
C TRP A 497 28.76 29.28 23.28
N GLU A 498 29.76 29.50 24.11
CA GLU A 498 30.91 28.58 24.18
C GLU A 498 30.49 27.27 24.87
N ALA A 499 29.68 27.37 25.93
CA ALA A 499 29.17 26.21 26.65
C ALA A 499 28.29 25.29 25.79
N ILE A 500 27.55 25.83 24.80
CA ILE A 500 26.68 25.01 23.93
C ILE A 500 27.48 24.05 23.05
N MET A 501 28.74 24.38 22.74
CA MET A 501 29.57 23.59 21.83
C MET A 501 29.91 22.22 22.41
N LYS A 502 29.69 22.01 23.72
CA LYS A 502 29.77 20.67 24.34
C LYS A 502 28.79 19.66 23.73
N TYR A 503 27.68 20.13 23.14
CA TYR A 503 26.69 19.30 22.47
C TYR A 503 26.96 19.12 20.96
N GLN A 504 28.07 19.66 20.44
CA GLN A 504 28.40 19.54 19.02
C GLN A 504 28.82 18.11 18.67
N ARG A 505 28.18 17.53 17.65
CA ARG A 505 28.50 16.18 17.19
C ARG A 505 29.68 16.17 16.21
N LYS A 506 30.18 14.96 15.90
CA LYS A 506 31.33 14.76 14.99
C LYS A 506 31.16 15.38 13.61
N ASN A 507 29.92 15.42 13.12
CA ASN A 507 29.51 16.02 11.85
C ASN A 507 29.11 17.50 11.96
N GLY A 508 29.26 18.12 13.13
CA GLY A 508 29.21 19.57 13.31
C GLY A 508 27.88 20.17 13.74
N TYR A 509 26.78 19.41 13.71
CA TYR A 509 25.48 19.93 14.16
C TYR A 509 25.37 20.00 15.68
N LEU A 510 24.44 20.84 16.14
CA LEU A 510 23.91 20.86 17.49
C LEU A 510 22.49 20.28 17.49
N PHE A 511 22.26 19.20 18.25
CA PHE A 511 20.95 18.57 18.45
C PHE A 511 20.16 18.21 17.17
N ASN A 512 20.83 17.88 16.08
CA ASN A 512 20.24 17.72 14.73
C ASN A 512 19.44 18.94 14.24
N SER A 513 19.58 20.12 14.86
CA SER A 513 18.74 21.30 14.58
C SER A 513 19.49 22.31 13.73
N PRO A 514 19.04 22.59 12.48
CA PRO A 514 19.62 23.65 11.67
C PRO A 514 19.49 25.03 12.31
N SER A 515 18.35 25.37 12.94
CA SER A 515 18.18 26.64 13.66
C SER A 515 19.16 26.81 14.82
N THR A 516 19.32 25.83 15.71
CA THR A 516 20.30 25.92 16.82
C THR A 516 21.72 26.07 16.28
N THR A 517 22.05 25.28 15.26
CA THR A 517 23.39 25.29 14.66
C THR A 517 23.68 26.63 13.96
N ALA A 518 22.70 27.18 13.24
CA ALA A 518 22.79 28.50 12.61
C ALA A 518 22.88 29.63 13.64
N ALA A 519 22.12 29.55 14.73
CA ALA A 519 22.21 30.52 15.82
C ALA A 519 23.60 30.51 16.47
N ALA A 520 24.16 29.33 16.73
CA ALA A 520 25.54 29.21 17.21
C ALA A 520 26.55 29.85 16.24
N LEU A 521 26.39 29.62 14.93
CA LEU A 521 27.25 30.22 13.89
C LEU A 521 27.17 31.74 13.78
N ILE A 522 26.04 32.35 14.17
CA ILE A 522 25.90 33.81 14.22
C ILE A 522 26.81 34.41 15.32
N HIS A 523 27.11 33.63 16.37
CA HIS A 523 27.89 34.07 17.52
C HIS A 523 29.32 33.52 17.56
N ILE A 524 29.55 32.31 17.01
CA ILE A 524 30.83 31.59 17.04
C ILE A 524 31.19 31.15 15.62
N ASN A 525 32.42 31.46 15.21
CA ASN A 525 32.95 30.96 13.95
C ASN A 525 33.46 29.52 14.09
N ASP A 526 32.61 28.54 13.75
CA ASP A 526 32.95 27.12 13.80
C ASP A 526 32.84 26.45 12.42
N ALA A 527 33.95 25.86 11.96
CA ALA A 527 34.03 25.25 10.63
C ALA A 527 33.17 23.99 10.48
N LYS A 528 32.92 23.23 11.55
CA LYS A 528 32.14 21.99 11.48
C LYS A 528 30.64 22.29 11.40
N ALA A 529 30.15 23.24 12.20
CA ALA A 529 28.79 23.74 12.11
C ALA A 529 28.50 24.34 10.73
N MET A 530 29.49 25.05 10.15
CA MET A 530 29.39 25.57 8.79
C MET A 530 29.28 24.46 7.75
N ALA A 531 30.15 23.44 7.83
CA ALA A 531 30.11 22.28 6.95
C ALA A 531 28.78 21.51 7.05
N TYR A 532 28.20 21.40 8.25
CA TYR A 532 26.90 20.80 8.44
C TYR A 532 25.80 21.53 7.66
N LEU A 533 25.67 22.85 7.79
CA LEU A 533 24.62 23.61 7.09
C LEU A 533 24.77 23.52 5.56
N HIS A 534 26.00 23.54 5.04
CA HIS A 534 26.25 23.26 3.63
C HIS A 534 25.77 21.86 3.23
N SER A 535 26.09 20.83 4.01
CA SER A 535 25.67 19.46 3.72
C SER A 535 24.15 19.27 3.72
N VAL A 536 23.43 20.02 4.57
CA VAL A 536 21.96 20.00 4.57
C VAL A 536 21.43 20.62 3.27
N LEU A 537 21.96 21.77 2.87
CA LEU A 537 21.54 22.49 1.66
C LEU A 537 21.95 21.79 0.36
N ASP A 538 23.04 21.03 0.34
CA ASP A 538 23.40 20.16 -0.79
C ASP A 538 22.31 19.11 -1.06
N ILE A 539 21.57 18.69 -0.01
CA ILE A 539 20.49 17.71 -0.10
C ILE A 539 19.14 18.39 -0.39
N SER A 540 18.82 19.46 0.34
CA SER A 540 17.49 20.09 0.33
C SER A 540 17.38 21.28 -0.62
N GLY A 541 18.47 21.70 -1.25
CA GLY A 541 18.55 22.80 -2.20
C GLY A 541 18.56 24.16 -1.52
N SER A 542 17.38 24.79 -1.42
CA SER A 542 17.26 26.21 -1.01
C SER A 542 16.66 26.42 0.38
N ALA A 543 16.18 25.37 1.05
CA ALA A 543 15.55 25.47 2.38
C ALA A 543 15.92 24.26 3.23
N VAL A 544 15.95 24.41 4.55
CA VAL A 544 16.35 23.34 5.48
C VAL A 544 15.15 22.80 6.26
N PRO A 545 15.17 21.52 6.69
CA PRO A 545 14.14 20.95 7.55
C PRO A 545 14.31 21.37 9.02
N THR A 546 13.35 21.00 9.88
CA THR A 546 13.45 21.22 11.34
C THR A 546 14.53 20.37 12.01
N THR A 547 14.84 19.19 11.43
CA THR A 547 15.83 18.25 11.96
C THR A 547 16.56 17.51 10.84
N HIS A 548 17.89 17.33 10.94
CA HIS A 548 18.70 16.53 10.02
C HIS A 548 20.01 16.06 10.69
N PRO A 549 20.52 14.84 10.43
CA PRO A 549 19.97 13.77 9.57
C PRO A 549 18.82 12.97 10.21
N VAL A 550 18.06 12.24 9.39
CA VAL A 550 17.02 11.28 9.83
C VAL A 550 17.37 9.89 9.28
N GLU A 551 17.53 8.90 10.15
CA GLU A 551 17.99 7.54 9.80
C GLU A 551 16.87 6.57 9.46
N ASN A 552 17.11 5.65 8.51
CA ASN A 552 16.01 5.03 7.79
C ASN A 552 16.04 3.51 7.55
N GLU A 553 16.90 2.73 8.20
CA GLU A 553 16.75 1.26 8.15
C GLU A 553 16.51 0.70 9.53
N ILE A 554 15.40 -0.02 9.75
CA ILE A 554 15.01 -0.55 11.08
C ILE A 554 16.18 -1.30 11.74
N LYS A 555 16.91 -2.13 10.99
CA LYS A 555 18.08 -2.86 11.51
C LYS A 555 19.28 -1.93 11.78
N SER A 556 19.57 -0.98 10.89
CA SER A 556 20.64 0.02 11.10
C SER A 556 20.34 0.96 12.28
N VAL A 557 19.06 1.32 12.47
CA VAL A 557 18.56 2.16 13.56
C VAL A 557 18.62 1.39 14.86
N LEU A 558 18.24 0.10 14.88
CA LEU A 558 18.38 -0.76 16.07
C LEU A 558 19.85 -1.01 16.41
N ASP A 559 20.71 -1.31 15.43
CA ASP A 559 22.15 -1.53 15.65
C ASP A 559 22.86 -0.26 16.13
N ARG A 560 22.47 0.92 15.63
CA ARG A 560 22.98 2.21 16.13
C ARG A 560 22.41 2.52 17.50
N ALA A 561 21.11 2.35 17.72
CA ALA A 561 20.48 2.56 19.03
C ALA A 561 21.13 1.66 20.09
N TYR A 562 21.46 0.41 19.73
CA TYR A 562 22.17 -0.52 20.61
C TYR A 562 23.61 -0.08 20.87
N ARG A 563 24.33 0.38 19.84
CA ARG A 563 25.68 0.92 20.01
C ARG A 563 25.69 2.13 20.93
N CYS A 564 24.79 3.09 20.70
CA CYS A 564 24.60 4.25 21.56
C CYS A 564 24.16 3.85 22.99
N TRP A 565 23.35 2.79 23.14
CA TRP A 565 22.97 2.24 24.43
C TRP A 565 24.16 1.63 25.20
N LEU A 566 25.02 0.86 24.51
CA LEU A 566 26.23 0.27 25.10
C LEU A 566 27.29 1.34 25.44
N GLU A 567 27.39 2.38 24.62
CA GLU A 567 28.31 3.50 24.81
C GLU A 567 27.81 4.49 25.88
N GLY A 568 26.57 4.33 26.38
CA GLY A 568 25.95 5.26 27.32
C GLY A 568 25.77 6.66 26.72
N ASP A 569 25.53 6.75 25.41
CA ASP A 569 25.38 8.02 24.69
C ASP A 569 24.25 8.84 25.32
N GLU A 570 24.59 10.05 25.76
CA GLU A 570 23.68 10.93 26.48
C GLU A 570 22.39 11.17 25.67
N GLU A 571 22.40 11.13 24.34
CA GLU A 571 21.19 11.37 23.51
C GLU A 571 20.04 10.37 23.76
N ILE A 572 20.34 9.08 23.99
CA ILE A 572 19.30 8.08 24.23
C ILE A 572 18.78 8.18 25.67
N HIS A 573 19.62 8.63 26.60
CA HIS A 573 19.29 8.71 28.03
C HIS A 573 18.79 10.09 28.49
N LEU A 574 18.92 11.13 27.64
CA LEU A 574 18.49 12.51 27.91
C LEU A 574 16.97 12.68 27.88
N ASP A 575 16.29 11.99 26.95
CA ASP A 575 14.83 12.00 26.84
C ASP A 575 14.22 10.67 27.31
N ALA A 576 13.27 10.81 28.22
CA ALA A 576 12.68 9.70 28.93
C ALA A 576 11.79 8.83 28.02
N ALA A 577 11.04 9.44 27.10
CA ALA A 577 10.24 8.70 26.13
C ALA A 577 11.12 7.98 25.09
N THR A 578 12.18 8.62 24.61
CA THR A 578 13.15 8.04 23.67
C THR A 578 13.90 6.88 24.29
N CYS A 579 14.34 7.01 25.55
CA CYS A 579 15.00 5.94 26.27
C CYS A 579 14.06 4.75 26.52
N ALA A 580 12.79 5.00 26.89
CA ALA A 580 11.79 3.95 27.10
C ALA A 580 11.47 3.21 25.78
N LYS A 581 11.30 3.95 24.68
CA LYS A 581 11.13 3.39 23.34
C LYS A 581 12.35 2.60 22.87
N ALA A 582 13.55 3.13 23.05
CA ALA A 582 14.79 2.45 22.69
C ALA A 582 14.94 1.16 23.50
N PHE A 583 14.74 1.22 24.83
CA PHE A 583 14.72 0.05 25.69
C PHE A 583 13.74 -1.01 25.19
N ARG A 584 12.48 -0.61 24.93
CA ARG A 584 11.42 -1.51 24.44
C ARG A 584 11.78 -2.14 23.10
N LEU A 585 12.19 -1.34 22.12
CA LEU A 585 12.51 -1.79 20.76
C LEU A 585 13.76 -2.68 20.70
N LEU A 586 14.82 -2.31 21.42
CA LEU A 586 16.05 -3.11 21.51
C LEU A 586 15.76 -4.47 22.17
N ARG A 587 15.04 -4.47 23.28
CA ARG A 587 14.70 -5.68 24.01
C ARG A 587 13.77 -6.61 23.21
N TRP A 588 12.79 -6.05 22.49
CA TRP A 588 11.90 -6.80 21.59
C TRP A 588 12.67 -7.48 20.45
N ASN A 589 13.79 -6.89 20.01
CA ASN A 589 14.63 -7.44 18.93
C ASN A 589 15.82 -8.27 19.46
N GLY A 590 15.82 -8.66 20.74
CA GLY A 590 16.79 -9.62 21.31
C GLY A 590 18.12 -9.02 21.78
N TYR A 591 18.21 -7.70 21.92
CA TYR A 591 19.39 -7.02 22.47
C TYR A 591 19.34 -6.95 24.00
N GLU A 592 20.48 -7.15 24.67
CA GLU A 592 20.58 -7.07 26.14
C GLU A 592 20.67 -5.61 26.63
N VAL A 593 19.66 -5.15 27.37
CA VAL A 593 19.54 -3.76 27.87
C VAL A 593 19.04 -3.72 29.33
N SER A 594 19.64 -2.88 30.19
CA SER A 594 19.33 -2.75 31.64
C SER A 594 18.44 -1.55 31.96
N SER A 595 17.52 -1.67 32.93
CA SER A 595 16.51 -0.63 33.22
C SER A 595 17.06 0.60 33.98
N GLY A 596 16.96 1.78 33.36
CA GLY A 596 17.27 3.11 33.93
C GLY A 596 16.05 4.05 33.99
N HIS A 597 16.08 5.04 34.89
CA HIS A 597 14.93 5.85 35.37
C HIS A 597 14.42 6.93 34.42
N LEU A 598 13.09 7.09 34.26
CA LEU A 598 12.46 7.96 33.24
C LEU A 598 11.05 8.46 33.67
N CYS A 599 10.65 9.70 33.28
CA CYS A 599 9.39 10.40 33.66
C CYS A 599 8.72 11.20 32.51
N ASP A 600 7.37 11.17 32.41
CA ASP A 600 6.35 12.07 31.76
C ASP A 600 5.16 11.24 31.20
N ILE A 601 3.95 11.74 30.88
CA ILE A 601 2.76 10.91 30.49
C ILE A 601 2.98 10.05 29.22
N SER A 602 3.54 10.60 28.14
CA SER A 602 3.86 9.79 26.94
C SER A 602 5.00 8.81 27.22
N THR A 603 5.90 9.22 28.10
CA THR A 603 6.94 8.39 28.68
C THR A 603 6.32 7.29 29.56
N VAL A 604 5.26 7.55 30.32
CA VAL A 604 4.63 6.60 31.24
C VAL A 604 3.89 5.53 30.46
N LEU A 605 3.28 5.87 29.32
CA LEU A 605 2.71 4.86 28.41
C LEU A 605 3.81 3.94 27.87
N GLU A 606 4.90 4.49 27.34
CA GLU A 606 6.02 3.69 26.82
C GLU A 606 6.75 2.91 27.93
N LEU A 607 6.83 3.46 29.15
CA LEU A 607 7.36 2.78 30.32
C LEU A 607 6.44 1.67 30.80
N TYR A 608 5.13 1.88 30.74
CA TYR A 608 4.14 0.86 31.06
C TYR A 608 4.27 -0.31 30.09
N GLU A 609 4.30 -0.04 28.79
CA GLU A 609 4.51 -1.08 27.76
C GLU A 609 5.87 -1.77 27.91
N ALA A 610 6.96 -1.01 28.12
CA ALA A 610 8.29 -1.55 28.35
C ALA A 610 8.35 -2.45 29.61
N SER A 611 7.65 -2.06 30.67
CA SER A 611 7.59 -2.81 31.93
C SER A 611 6.83 -4.14 31.82
N GLN A 612 6.00 -4.32 30.78
CA GLN A 612 5.29 -5.58 30.55
C GLN A 612 6.18 -6.67 29.93
N ILE A 613 7.38 -6.33 29.44
CA ILE A 613 8.34 -7.25 28.83
C ILE A 613 9.30 -7.81 29.92
N MET A 614 8.73 -8.36 30.99
CA MET A 614 9.48 -9.09 32.02
C MET A 614 9.82 -10.48 31.48
N ILE A 615 11.11 -10.72 31.24
CA ILE A 615 11.61 -12.00 30.66
C ILE A 615 12.20 -12.87 31.77
N PHE A 616 12.75 -12.25 32.82
CA PHE A 616 13.34 -12.94 33.94
C PHE A 616 12.51 -12.74 35.22
N PRO A 617 12.36 -13.79 36.06
CA PRO A 617 11.51 -13.71 37.26
C PRO A 617 12.02 -12.76 38.36
N ASN A 618 13.24 -12.21 38.25
CA ASN A 618 13.86 -11.36 39.28
C ASN A 618 13.95 -9.87 38.89
N GLU A 619 13.14 -9.39 37.95
CA GLU A 619 13.17 -7.99 37.47
C GLU A 619 12.30 -7.05 38.34
N LEU A 620 12.59 -6.98 39.65
CA LEU A 620 11.87 -6.17 40.66
C LEU A 620 11.70 -4.68 40.29
N THR A 621 12.63 -4.11 39.53
CA THR A 621 12.54 -2.73 39.04
C THR A 621 11.41 -2.56 38.02
N LEU A 622 11.25 -3.51 37.09
CA LEU A 622 10.19 -3.48 36.09
C LEU A 622 8.82 -3.75 36.72
N GLU A 623 8.77 -4.63 37.73
CA GLU A 623 7.53 -4.89 38.47
C GLU A 623 7.02 -3.63 39.21
N LYS A 624 7.93 -2.92 39.91
CA LYS A 624 7.62 -1.63 40.54
C LYS A 624 7.22 -0.57 39.52
N LEU A 625 7.92 -0.51 38.39
CA LEU A 625 7.63 0.43 37.30
C LEU A 625 6.25 0.14 36.68
N ASN A 626 5.89 -1.12 36.47
CA ASN A 626 4.60 -1.55 35.94
C ASN A 626 3.45 -1.13 36.86
N SER A 627 3.61 -1.38 38.17
CA SER A 627 2.61 -1.03 39.18
C SER A 627 2.38 0.49 39.23
N TRP A 628 3.47 1.27 39.30
CA TRP A 628 3.38 2.73 39.35
C TRP A 628 2.79 3.34 38.06
N SER A 629 3.28 2.91 36.89
CA SER A 629 2.84 3.44 35.60
C SER A 629 1.38 3.08 35.30
N SER A 630 0.94 1.86 35.63
CA SER A 630 -0.47 1.46 35.51
C SER A 630 -1.40 2.30 36.40
N HIS A 631 -0.98 2.58 37.65
CA HIS A 631 -1.76 3.40 38.57
C HIS A 631 -1.87 4.84 38.05
N PHE A 632 -0.75 5.42 37.63
CA PHE A 632 -0.71 6.78 37.11
C PHE A 632 -1.57 6.96 35.86
N LEU A 633 -1.52 6.04 34.89
CA LEU A 633 -2.35 6.11 33.69
C LEU A 633 -3.86 5.98 33.99
N LYS A 634 -4.23 5.14 34.96
CA LYS A 634 -5.63 5.00 35.41
C LYS A 634 -6.12 6.27 36.12
N GLU A 635 -5.28 6.89 36.94
CA GLU A 635 -5.60 8.17 37.58
C GLU A 635 -5.78 9.28 36.55
N GLU A 636 -4.89 9.42 35.56
CA GLU A 636 -5.03 10.41 34.49
C GLU A 636 -6.32 10.25 33.67
N LEU A 637 -6.74 9.00 33.39
CA LEU A 637 -8.02 8.71 32.71
C LEU A 637 -9.26 9.04 33.57
N SER A 638 -9.11 9.10 34.89
CA SER A 638 -10.20 9.37 35.83
C SER A 638 -10.37 10.86 36.18
N LYS A 639 -9.48 11.73 35.70
CA LYS A 639 -9.53 13.18 35.93
C LYS A 639 -10.63 13.86 35.10
N ASP A 640 -11.06 15.03 35.58
CA ASP A 640 -12.25 15.76 35.12
C ASP A 640 -12.28 16.04 33.60
N GLU A 641 -13.48 16.23 33.06
CA GLU A 641 -13.77 16.33 31.62
C GLU A 641 -13.04 17.49 30.92
N GLN A 642 -12.62 18.51 31.70
CA GLN A 642 -11.84 19.65 31.25
C GLN A 642 -10.35 19.34 31.03
N HIS A 643 -9.78 18.38 31.77
CA HIS A 643 -8.38 17.91 31.63
C HIS A 643 -8.23 16.98 30.42
N LEU A 644 -9.23 16.10 30.20
CA LEU A 644 -9.30 15.20 29.04
C LEU A 644 -9.42 15.95 27.70
N LYS A 645 -10.00 17.17 27.68
CA LYS A 645 -10.04 18.04 26.49
C LYS A 645 -8.67 18.59 26.06
N ASN A 646 -7.70 18.65 26.98
CA ASN A 646 -6.34 19.12 26.70
C ASN A 646 -5.42 18.01 26.17
N LEU A 647 -5.74 16.74 26.44
CA LEU A 647 -5.09 15.59 25.81
C LEU A 647 -5.69 15.34 24.42
N GLN A 648 -4.88 14.83 23.49
CA GLN A 648 -5.40 14.42 22.18
C GLN A 648 -6.35 13.22 22.38
N ASN A 649 -7.55 13.26 21.79
CA ASN A 649 -8.54 12.15 21.85
C ASN A 649 -7.91 10.79 21.49
N LYS A 650 -6.91 10.78 20.60
CA LYS A 650 -6.16 9.59 20.20
C LYS A 650 -5.28 9.03 21.32
N THR A 651 -4.56 9.88 22.06
CA THR A 651 -3.75 9.46 23.22
C THR A 651 -4.63 8.83 24.30
N ILE A 652 -5.85 9.34 24.50
CA ILE A 652 -6.80 8.76 25.45
C ILE A 652 -7.25 7.36 25.01
N GLN A 653 -7.57 7.20 23.72
CA GLN A 653 -7.96 5.90 23.15
C GLN A 653 -6.82 4.87 23.21
N GLU A 654 -5.58 5.31 22.98
CA GLU A 654 -4.39 4.45 23.03
C GLU A 654 -4.11 3.98 24.46
N VAL A 655 -4.13 4.89 25.45
CA VAL A 655 -3.97 4.55 26.87
C VAL A 655 -5.07 3.60 27.35
N ASP A 656 -6.33 3.86 26.99
CA ASP A 656 -7.46 2.99 27.33
C ASP A 656 -7.32 1.58 26.69
N SER A 657 -6.86 1.50 25.44
CA SER A 657 -6.59 0.23 24.76
C SER A 657 -5.49 -0.57 25.45
N VAL A 658 -4.35 0.05 25.75
CA VAL A 658 -3.18 -0.62 26.36
C VAL A 658 -3.48 -1.09 27.78
N LEU A 659 -4.27 -0.34 28.56
CA LEU A 659 -4.72 -0.77 29.89
C LEU A 659 -5.75 -1.92 29.84
N LYS A 660 -6.61 -1.98 28.82
CA LYS A 660 -7.61 -3.04 28.63
C LYS A 660 -7.03 -4.34 28.09
N PHE A 661 -5.96 -4.26 27.29
CA PHE A 661 -5.34 -5.41 26.64
C PHE A 661 -3.83 -5.48 26.95
N PRO A 662 -3.44 -6.00 28.12
CA PRO A 662 -2.04 -6.18 28.48
C PRO A 662 -1.29 -7.05 27.46
N TYR A 663 0.02 -6.84 27.31
CA TYR A 663 0.91 -7.49 26.35
C TYR A 663 0.72 -9.01 26.26
N TYR A 664 0.69 -9.72 27.40
CA TYR A 664 0.52 -11.18 27.44
C TYR A 664 -0.85 -11.66 26.92
N ALA A 665 -1.84 -10.78 26.83
CA ALA A 665 -3.18 -11.04 26.34
C ALA A 665 -3.48 -10.36 24.99
N ASN A 666 -2.51 -9.64 24.40
CA ASN A 666 -2.69 -8.92 23.16
C ASN A 666 -2.28 -9.80 21.97
N LEU A 667 -3.26 -10.21 21.16
CA LEU A 667 -2.99 -10.98 19.94
C LEU A 667 -2.50 -10.05 18.84
N GLN A 668 -1.35 -10.36 18.25
CA GLN A 668 -0.65 -9.53 17.25
C GLN A 668 -1.55 -9.00 16.12
N ARG A 669 -2.50 -9.83 15.63
CA ARG A 669 -3.43 -9.40 14.56
C ARG A 669 -4.54 -8.47 15.06
N LEU A 670 -5.01 -8.63 16.30
CA LEU A 670 -5.98 -7.69 16.89
C LEU A 670 -5.33 -6.34 17.18
N GLU A 671 -4.09 -6.35 17.66
CA GLU A 671 -3.29 -5.13 17.83
C GLU A 671 -3.10 -4.39 16.50
N SER A 672 -2.64 -5.11 15.46
CA SER A 672 -2.46 -4.55 14.11
C SER A 672 -3.74 -3.91 13.57
N ARG A 673 -4.89 -4.57 13.75
CA ARG A 673 -6.21 -4.07 13.32
C ARG A 673 -6.58 -2.78 14.04
N ARG A 674 -6.44 -2.72 15.36
CA ARG A 674 -6.75 -1.51 16.14
C ARG A 674 -5.84 -0.35 15.73
N TYR A 675 -4.54 -0.59 15.52
CA TYR A 675 -3.63 0.44 15.04
C TYR A 675 -4.01 0.95 13.64
N ILE A 676 -4.46 0.08 12.73
CA ILE A 676 -5.00 0.49 11.42
C ILE A 676 -6.24 1.38 11.60
N GLU A 677 -7.19 0.98 12.45
CA GLU A 677 -8.43 1.71 12.71
C GLU A 677 -8.21 3.06 13.43
N MET A 678 -7.20 3.17 14.29
CA MET A 678 -6.83 4.38 15.04
C MET A 678 -5.88 5.34 14.28
N SER A 679 -5.29 4.90 13.17
CA SER A 679 -4.33 5.69 12.40
C SER A 679 -5.05 6.78 11.59
N SER A 680 -4.81 8.06 11.93
CA SER A 680 -5.35 9.22 11.21
C SER A 680 -4.32 9.78 10.21
N LEU A 681 -4.77 10.19 9.02
CA LEU A 681 -3.93 10.87 8.02
C LEU A 681 -3.66 12.35 8.35
N ASP A 682 -4.22 12.83 9.46
CA ASP A 682 -4.10 14.21 9.96
C ASP A 682 -3.08 14.37 11.09
N ASP A 683 -2.31 13.32 11.42
CA ASP A 683 -1.27 13.40 12.45
C ASP A 683 -0.13 14.35 12.05
N PHE A 684 0.08 15.38 12.87
CA PHE A 684 1.21 16.31 12.81
C PHE A 684 2.13 16.06 14.01
N ARG A 685 3.46 16.17 13.81
CA ARG A 685 4.42 16.19 14.92
C ARG A 685 4.80 17.63 15.24
N VAL A 686 4.89 17.93 16.53
CA VAL A 686 5.24 19.25 17.04
C VAL A 686 6.66 19.18 17.60
N LEU A 687 7.63 19.77 16.89
CA LEU A 687 8.97 20.07 17.42
C LEU A 687 9.09 21.61 17.52
N LYS A 688 10.24 22.21 17.17
CA LYS A 688 10.36 23.68 17.04
C LYS A 688 9.40 24.26 16.00
N THR A 689 9.11 23.47 14.98
CA THR A 689 8.00 23.73 14.06
C THR A 689 7.10 22.52 13.94
N VAL A 690 5.86 22.76 13.53
CA VAL A 690 4.91 21.70 13.24
C VAL A 690 5.21 21.18 11.85
N TYR A 691 5.54 19.90 11.76
CA TYR A 691 5.73 19.24 10.47
C TYR A 691 4.81 18.05 10.35
N ARG A 692 4.30 17.88 9.13
CA ARG A 692 3.57 16.70 8.72
C ARG A 692 4.58 15.75 8.11
N LEU A 693 4.83 14.61 8.77
CA LEU A 693 5.45 13.49 8.06
C LEU A 693 4.57 13.20 6.85
N GLN A 694 5.14 13.41 5.66
CA GLN A 694 4.51 13.33 4.34
C GLN A 694 3.21 12.51 4.37
N SER A 695 2.06 13.19 4.24
CA SER A 695 0.74 12.54 4.29
C SER A 695 0.60 11.44 3.24
N SER A 696 1.38 11.49 2.15
CA SER A 696 1.54 10.42 1.15
C SER A 696 2.18 9.17 1.74
N ARG A 697 3.32 9.28 2.44
CA ARG A 697 4.03 8.12 2.99
C ARG A 697 3.26 7.41 4.10
N MET A 698 2.62 8.17 5.00
CA MET A 698 1.76 7.55 6.02
C MET A 698 0.51 6.93 5.39
N ARG A 699 -0.04 7.54 4.32
CA ARG A 699 -1.07 6.91 3.48
C ARG A 699 -0.55 5.60 2.88
N ASP A 700 0.63 5.60 2.28
CA ASP A 700 1.20 4.42 1.62
C ASP A 700 1.47 3.29 2.63
N VAL A 701 1.98 3.62 3.82
CA VAL A 701 2.18 2.65 4.92
C VAL A 701 0.85 2.13 5.46
N LEU A 702 -0.16 2.99 5.64
CA LEU A 702 -1.48 2.59 6.11
C LEU A 702 -2.23 1.75 5.06
N SER A 703 -2.18 2.15 3.79
CA SER A 703 -2.70 1.38 2.65
C SER A 703 -2.04 0.02 2.58
N LEU A 704 -0.71 -0.04 2.71
CA LEU A 704 0.02 -1.29 2.74
C LEU A 704 -0.36 -2.17 3.95
N ALA A 705 -0.52 -1.58 5.13
CA ALA A 705 -0.95 -2.30 6.33
C ALA A 705 -2.37 -2.87 6.17
N ILE A 706 -3.29 -2.11 5.56
CA ILE A 706 -4.66 -2.57 5.24
C ILE A 706 -4.62 -3.70 4.22
N GLU A 707 -3.83 -3.57 3.17
CA GLU A 707 -3.69 -4.59 2.12
C GLU A 707 -3.08 -5.90 2.66
N ASP A 708 -2.01 -5.82 3.47
CA ASP A 708 -1.42 -6.99 4.14
C ASP A 708 -2.43 -7.64 5.10
N PHE A 709 -3.10 -6.83 5.92
CA PHE A 709 -4.08 -7.33 6.88
C PHE A 709 -5.21 -8.09 6.19
N ASN A 710 -5.79 -7.50 5.13
CA ASN A 710 -6.87 -8.11 4.35
C ASN A 710 -6.40 -9.37 3.60
N PHE A 711 -5.17 -9.35 3.07
CA PHE A 711 -4.58 -10.51 2.41
C PHE A 711 -4.41 -11.68 3.38
N CYS A 712 -3.77 -11.47 4.54
CA CYS A 712 -3.66 -12.50 5.57
C CYS A 712 -5.03 -12.99 6.06
N GLN A 713 -5.98 -12.07 6.26
CA GLN A 713 -7.35 -12.44 6.67
C GLN A 713 -8.04 -13.33 5.61
N SER A 714 -7.82 -13.07 4.31
CA SER A 714 -8.37 -13.91 3.25
C SER A 714 -7.83 -15.35 3.28
N ILE A 715 -6.53 -15.51 3.59
CA ILE A 715 -5.91 -16.82 3.77
C ILE A 715 -6.51 -17.52 5.00
N HIS A 716 -6.61 -16.83 6.14
CA HIS A 716 -7.20 -17.39 7.36
C HIS A 716 -8.66 -17.83 7.14
N HIS A 717 -9.45 -17.07 6.37
CA HIS A 717 -10.82 -17.49 6.01
C HIS A 717 -10.84 -18.76 5.16
N GLN A 718 -9.88 -18.93 4.26
CA GLN A 718 -9.75 -20.14 3.46
C GLN A 718 -9.31 -21.33 4.32
N GLU A 719 -8.35 -21.14 5.22
CA GLU A 719 -7.90 -22.13 6.20
C GLU A 719 -9.02 -22.55 7.15
N LEU A 720 -9.83 -21.60 7.61
CA LEU A 720 -11.00 -21.88 8.46
C LEU A 720 -12.01 -22.76 7.73
N LYS A 721 -12.31 -22.48 6.45
CA LYS A 721 -13.18 -23.33 5.63
C LYS A 721 -12.63 -24.76 5.50
N TYR A 722 -11.32 -24.92 5.34
CA TYR A 722 -10.68 -26.24 5.33
C TYR A 722 -10.80 -26.95 6.68
N LEU A 723 -10.60 -26.24 7.80
CA LEU A 723 -10.75 -26.77 9.15
C LEU A 723 -12.19 -27.20 9.44
N GLU A 724 -13.18 -26.42 9.03
CA GLU A 724 -14.60 -26.75 9.16
C GLU A 724 -14.96 -28.01 8.37
N GLN A 725 -14.46 -28.14 7.14
CA GLN A 725 -14.61 -29.35 6.33
C GLN A 725 -13.94 -30.55 7.00
N TYR A 726 -12.74 -30.38 7.55
CA TYR A 726 -11.99 -31.42 8.25
C TYR A 726 -12.72 -31.92 9.51
N ILE A 727 -13.26 -31.02 10.33
CA ILE A 727 -14.05 -31.35 11.53
C ILE A 727 -15.34 -32.11 11.17
N ASN A 728 -15.96 -31.78 10.03
CA ASN A 728 -17.14 -32.49 9.54
C ASN A 728 -16.82 -33.91 9.02
N ILE A 729 -15.61 -34.14 8.52
CA ILE A 729 -15.14 -35.46 8.07
C ILE A 729 -14.76 -36.36 9.25
N TYR A 730 -14.22 -35.78 10.34
CA TYR A 730 -13.78 -36.52 11.53
C TYR A 730 -14.58 -36.12 12.78
N PRO A 731 -15.80 -36.66 12.98
CA PRO A 731 -16.72 -36.24 14.05
C PRO A 731 -16.22 -36.50 15.48
N THR A 732 -15.15 -37.28 15.65
CA THR A 732 -14.49 -37.51 16.94
C THR A 732 -13.93 -36.21 17.56
N TYR A 733 -13.63 -35.19 16.74
CA TYR A 733 -13.10 -33.89 17.20
C TYR A 733 -14.18 -32.88 17.62
N LYS A 734 -15.47 -33.14 17.34
CA LYS A 734 -16.58 -32.26 17.77
C LYS A 734 -16.70 -32.11 19.30
N LYS A 735 -16.07 -33.00 20.08
CA LYS A 735 -16.09 -32.92 21.56
C LYS A 735 -15.01 -32.01 22.16
N ILE A 736 -14.06 -31.50 21.36
CA ILE A 736 -12.86 -30.81 21.89
C ILE A 736 -12.93 -29.29 21.69
N VAL A 737 -13.70 -28.77 20.72
CA VAL A 737 -13.77 -27.33 20.44
C VAL A 737 -15.22 -26.86 20.32
N PRO A 738 -15.79 -26.18 21.33
CA PRO A 738 -17.04 -25.46 21.15
C PRO A 738 -16.76 -24.22 20.27
N VAL A 739 -17.14 -24.29 18.99
CA VAL A 739 -17.12 -23.12 18.11
C VAL A 739 -18.27 -22.21 18.53
N ASN A 740 -17.94 -21.10 19.19
CA ASN A 740 -18.91 -20.10 19.62
C ASN A 740 -19.24 -19.20 18.41
N GLN A 741 -20.43 -19.36 17.84
CA GLN A 741 -20.89 -18.64 16.63
C GLN A 741 -21.12 -17.14 16.83
N SER A 742 -20.93 -16.61 18.05
CA SER A 742 -21.18 -15.21 18.41
C SER A 742 -20.03 -14.24 18.14
N LEU A 743 -18.92 -14.71 17.54
CA LEU A 743 -17.77 -13.89 17.15
C LEU A 743 -17.62 -13.72 15.62
N LEU A 744 -18.63 -14.10 14.85
CA LEU A 744 -18.73 -13.87 13.40
C LEU A 744 -18.99 -12.40 13.08
#